data_AF-H3ZQS8-F1
#
_entry.id   AF-H3ZQS8-F1
#
_cell.length_a   1.000
_cell.length_b   1.000
_cell.length_c   1.000
_cell.angle_alpha   90.00
_cell.angle_beta   90.00
_cell.angle_gamma   90.00
#
_symmetry.space_group_name_H-M   'P 1'
#
loop_
_entity.id
_entity.type
_entity.pdbx_description
1 polymer ?
#
loop_
_entity_poly.entity_id
_entity_poly.type
_entity_poly.pdbx_seq_one_letter_code
_entity_poly.pdbx_strand_id
1 'polypeptide(L)'
;MEWTLEILNSASDEDIIRIVQRLIESLGFKEAERVRAEEWKIDFIALREDPISGLEKYAIKVKTKGLASSKEVEEFAEAIIKAKADRGIFLSVSGFTKDAKVLLGREYKGKIIPWDGERFVKELNDREIPVPHELVERLKRERMEKEEEAKRRGMLKVIRLDAPLLYSFSPNKILEMVVSLMESRYKTKREDIFLEELVVELSTGYIILWSAKKDTEEVKDKAVILSKEEVIPFVSRDVELERKVSRALLESESAIKASEVEITSPISQNEAVIALKLKLADELEIPQTNIYLSSRRKVYVPNRALLTLKVGINSAKAEVDLKTNDIKIDITPLPKEKLIEIAREECKKSLGENPEEISVEEKDSVAIISGQTKRFVFGIALHLYSGRIMKRKSKMKREAIFSEIAKLYPDGEVIFFDEKENRAIVDVMTPKEVVVLEFNLENGEHKVVANLLHPYQIANSAKNLIEKNFDIKGLELVDFKFYDATHLELLLESVDGKIKVNADGKTGDIIDYFVEISPQKAREIILQKYKGWEIKKLEKENEVYKAELENDKSILRISLSKDGKILNELDRQLKIEVVREIAEKFLEEKGIPATIKEIKLNENWKVKFVGEERVGELLIGRSSGEILKSDVFLTEIVIEESYKRYILEKFNEKNLNTERIVVYKEKGYAVIKLVGDKSIYYAKIDLRSGKILEEDTLPKKGLMAKIKKIQLEAKYK
;
A
#
# COMPACT_ATOMS: atom_id res chain seq x y z
N MET A 1 -40.83 -4.48 14.53
CA MET A 1 -40.53 -4.85 15.93
C MET A 1 -41.27 -3.84 16.80
N GLU A 2 -42.07 -4.31 17.75
CA GLU A 2 -42.81 -3.43 18.66
C GLU A 2 -41.87 -2.89 19.75
N TRP A 3 -42.18 -1.71 20.27
CA TRP A 3 -41.57 -1.18 21.48
C TRP A 3 -41.91 -2.07 22.66
N THR A 4 -40.91 -2.28 23.52
CA THR A 4 -41.07 -2.94 24.83
C THR A 4 -40.38 -2.10 25.89
N LEU A 5 -40.74 -2.31 27.16
CA LEU A 5 -40.06 -1.66 28.28
C LEU A 5 -38.55 -1.97 28.30
N GLU A 6 -38.14 -3.15 27.82
CA GLU A 6 -36.74 -3.54 27.75
C GLU A 6 -35.95 -2.68 26.74
N ILE A 7 -36.55 -2.40 25.57
CA ILE A 7 -35.97 -1.50 24.55
C ILE A 7 -35.92 -0.06 25.07
N LEU A 8 -36.98 0.36 25.77
CA LEU A 8 -37.06 1.71 26.35
C LEU A 8 -35.98 1.94 27.41
N ASN A 9 -35.70 0.92 28.24
CA ASN A 9 -34.70 0.99 29.30
C ASN A 9 -33.24 0.90 28.80
N SER A 10 -33.00 0.41 27.57
CA SER A 10 -31.66 0.41 26.95
C SER A 10 -31.35 1.70 26.16
N ALA A 11 -32.34 2.59 26.04
CA ALA A 11 -32.21 3.88 25.39
C ALA A 11 -31.43 4.88 26.27
N SER A 12 -30.56 5.68 25.65
CA SER A 12 -29.89 6.77 26.36
C SER A 12 -30.86 7.91 26.68
N ASP A 13 -30.45 8.83 27.56
CA ASP A 13 -31.27 9.98 27.92
C ASP A 13 -31.63 10.82 26.67
N GLU A 14 -30.69 10.98 25.72
CA GLU A 14 -30.95 11.65 24.45
C GLU A 14 -31.86 10.86 23.50
N ASP A 15 -31.71 9.53 23.46
CA ASP A 15 -32.57 8.68 22.64
C ASP A 15 -34.03 8.82 23.08
N ILE A 16 -34.27 8.77 24.40
CA ILE A 16 -35.62 8.94 24.99
C ILE A 16 -36.19 10.30 24.61
N ILE A 17 -35.41 11.38 24.73
CA ILE A 17 -35.84 12.73 24.35
C ILE A 17 -36.21 12.81 22.86
N ARG A 18 -35.41 12.21 21.96
CA ARG A 18 -35.72 12.16 20.53
C ARG A 18 -36.98 11.34 20.23
N ILE A 19 -37.19 10.24 20.93
CA ILE A 19 -38.39 9.39 20.80
C ILE A 19 -39.63 10.16 21.28
N VAL A 20 -39.53 10.87 22.41
CA VAL A 20 -40.60 11.74 22.93
C VAL A 20 -40.93 12.84 21.92
N GLN A 21 -39.94 13.48 21.31
CA GLN A 21 -40.16 14.49 20.28
C GLN A 21 -40.97 13.93 19.10
N ARG A 22 -40.58 12.76 18.57
CA ARG A 22 -41.33 12.09 17.48
C ARG A 22 -42.74 11.70 17.89
N LEU A 23 -42.95 11.30 19.14
CA LEU A 23 -44.28 11.00 19.66
C LEU A 23 -45.14 12.27 19.76
N ILE A 24 -44.57 13.40 20.20
CA ILE A 24 -45.29 14.67 20.24
C ILE A 24 -45.71 15.10 18.82
N GLU A 25 -44.81 14.97 17.85
CA GLU A 25 -45.11 15.25 16.43
C GLU A 25 -46.26 14.36 15.91
N SER A 26 -46.26 13.06 16.24
CA SER A 26 -47.32 12.13 15.79
C SER A 26 -48.66 12.30 16.51
N LEU A 27 -48.67 12.93 17.69
CA LEU A 27 -49.89 13.22 18.46
C LEU A 27 -50.64 14.47 17.98
N GLY A 28 -50.18 15.12 16.90
CA GLY A 28 -50.86 16.24 16.26
C GLY A 28 -50.64 17.58 16.97
N PHE A 29 -49.52 17.74 17.69
CA PHE A 29 -49.08 19.05 18.16
C PHE A 29 -48.53 19.85 16.97
N LYS A 30 -49.03 21.09 16.77
CA LYS A 30 -48.69 21.94 15.61
C LYS A 30 -47.28 22.52 15.70
N GLU A 31 -46.83 22.82 16.91
CA GLU A 31 -45.49 23.38 17.18
C GLU A 31 -44.98 22.73 18.47
N ALA A 32 -43.88 21.98 18.39
CA ALA A 32 -43.22 21.37 19.54
C ALA A 32 -41.75 21.82 19.60
N GLU A 33 -41.41 22.60 20.60
CA GLU A 33 -40.07 23.13 20.81
C GLU A 33 -39.39 22.47 22.01
N ARG A 34 -38.14 22.04 21.82
CA ARG A 34 -37.30 21.55 22.91
C ARG A 34 -36.74 22.72 23.71
N VAL A 35 -36.98 22.73 25.01
CA VAL A 35 -36.48 23.75 25.93
C VAL A 35 -35.07 23.36 26.38
N ARG A 36 -34.07 24.20 26.11
CA ARG A 36 -32.65 23.90 26.43
C ARG A 36 -32.16 24.46 27.76
N ALA A 37 -32.95 25.30 28.43
CA ALA A 37 -32.57 25.93 29.69
C ALA A 37 -33.06 25.11 30.89
N GLU A 38 -32.14 24.52 31.67
CA GLU A 38 -32.45 23.74 32.88
C GLU A 38 -33.28 24.52 33.91
N GLU A 39 -33.18 25.85 33.92
CA GLU A 39 -33.95 26.77 34.79
C GLU A 39 -35.47 26.70 34.60
N TRP A 40 -35.92 26.09 33.51
CA TRP A 40 -37.35 25.94 33.19
C TRP A 40 -37.92 24.62 33.68
N LYS A 41 -37.08 23.64 34.08
CA LYS A 41 -37.48 22.31 34.59
C LYS A 41 -38.52 21.60 33.71
N ILE A 42 -38.52 21.89 32.42
CA ILE A 42 -39.40 21.38 31.35
C ILE A 42 -38.49 21.03 30.18
N ASP A 43 -38.79 19.93 29.48
CA ASP A 43 -38.00 19.45 28.33
C ASP A 43 -38.61 19.89 26.99
N PHE A 44 -39.94 20.00 26.90
CA PHE A 44 -40.63 20.49 25.71
C PHE A 44 -41.79 21.42 26.02
N ILE A 45 -42.05 22.36 25.12
CA ILE A 45 -43.29 23.11 25.04
C ILE A 45 -43.96 22.75 23.72
N ALA A 46 -45.23 22.39 23.77
CA ALA A 46 -45.97 21.98 22.58
C ALA A 46 -47.36 22.62 22.51
N LEU A 47 -47.79 23.02 21.32
CA LEU A 47 -49.12 23.59 21.06
C LEU A 47 -50.02 22.56 20.38
N ARG A 48 -51.23 22.38 20.89
CA ARG A 48 -52.24 21.49 20.30
C ARG A 48 -53.56 22.23 20.13
N GLU A 49 -54.19 22.04 18.99
CA GLU A 49 -55.53 22.57 18.74
C GLU A 49 -56.56 21.57 19.25
N ASP A 50 -57.25 21.92 20.33
CA ASP A 50 -58.36 21.15 20.87
C ASP A 50 -59.67 21.58 20.16
N PRO A 51 -60.49 20.64 19.66
CA PRO A 51 -61.74 20.96 18.97
C PRO A 51 -62.75 21.77 19.80
N ILE A 52 -62.61 21.77 21.14
CA ILE A 52 -63.53 22.40 22.09
C ILE A 52 -62.87 23.63 22.73
N SER A 53 -61.61 23.53 23.15
CA SER A 53 -60.92 24.59 23.90
C SER A 53 -60.15 25.60 23.03
N GLY A 54 -59.92 25.31 21.75
CA GLY A 54 -59.01 26.09 20.91
C GLY A 54 -57.54 25.70 21.11
N LEU A 55 -56.61 26.64 20.90
CA LEU A 55 -55.17 26.38 20.98
C LEU A 55 -54.71 26.23 22.45
N GLU A 56 -54.34 25.02 22.86
CA GLU A 56 -53.82 24.70 24.19
C GLU A 56 -52.29 24.56 24.18
N LYS A 57 -51.63 25.13 25.19
CA LYS A 57 -50.19 25.02 25.42
C LYS A 57 -49.86 23.96 26.48
N TYR A 58 -49.00 23.02 26.11
CA TYR A 58 -48.52 21.93 26.95
C TYR A 58 -47.05 22.12 27.32
N ALA A 59 -46.72 21.90 28.60
CA ALA A 59 -45.34 21.71 29.05
C ALA A 59 -45.09 20.22 29.26
N ILE A 60 -43.93 19.69 28.84
CA ILE A 60 -43.63 18.25 28.93
C ILE A 60 -42.29 18.08 29.63
N LYS A 61 -42.28 17.23 30.66
CA LYS A 61 -41.08 16.84 31.40
C LYS A 61 -40.83 15.35 31.26
N VAL A 62 -39.58 14.97 31.05
CA VAL A 62 -39.13 13.60 30.78
C VAL A 62 -38.12 13.20 31.83
N LYS A 63 -38.47 12.20 32.64
CA LYS A 63 -37.56 11.54 33.57
C LYS A 63 -37.14 10.19 33.00
N THR A 64 -35.87 10.07 32.68
CA THR A 64 -35.30 8.91 32.00
C THR A 64 -34.85 7.82 32.98
N LYS A 65 -34.45 8.18 34.21
CA LYS A 65 -33.93 7.25 35.22
C LYS A 65 -34.58 7.43 36.58
N GLY A 66 -34.91 6.31 37.23
CA GLY A 66 -35.44 6.27 38.58
C GLY A 66 -36.91 6.70 38.67
N LEU A 67 -37.58 6.36 39.78
CA LEU A 67 -38.98 6.74 39.99
C LEU A 67 -39.12 8.25 40.18
N ALA A 68 -40.15 8.85 39.57
CA ALA A 68 -40.52 10.24 39.81
C ALA A 68 -41.15 10.40 41.20
N SER A 69 -40.57 11.30 41.99
CA SER A 69 -40.96 11.59 43.38
C SER A 69 -42.03 12.70 43.48
N SER A 70 -42.67 12.84 44.65
CA SER A 70 -43.66 13.89 44.90
C SER A 70 -43.05 15.30 44.75
N LYS A 71 -41.83 15.51 45.25
CA LYS A 71 -41.10 16.77 45.09
C LYS A 71 -40.91 17.16 43.62
N GLU A 72 -40.55 16.21 42.75
CA GLU A 72 -40.36 16.50 41.33
C GLU A 72 -41.65 16.81 40.59
N VAL A 73 -42.80 16.31 41.09
CA VAL A 73 -44.14 16.64 40.60
C VAL A 73 -44.50 18.08 40.97
N GLU A 74 -44.25 18.50 42.21
CA GLU A 74 -44.47 19.88 42.67
C GLU A 74 -43.63 20.88 41.88
N GLU A 75 -42.34 20.59 41.71
CA GLU A 75 -41.43 21.41 40.90
C GLU A 75 -41.90 21.55 39.44
N PHE A 76 -42.49 20.49 38.88
CA PHE A 76 -43.07 20.53 37.54
C PHE A 76 -44.37 21.34 37.50
N ALA A 77 -45.18 21.28 38.55
CA ALA A 77 -46.39 22.09 38.66
C ALA A 77 -46.10 23.59 38.66
N GLU A 78 -45.04 24.02 39.35
CA GLU A 78 -44.53 25.40 39.31
C GLU A 78 -44.02 25.76 37.93
N ALA A 79 -43.30 24.85 37.28
CA ALA A 79 -42.77 25.06 35.94
C ALA A 79 -43.88 25.28 34.89
N ILE A 80 -44.99 24.56 34.97
CA ILE A 80 -46.18 24.75 34.10
C ILE A 80 -46.71 26.19 34.23
N ILE A 81 -46.81 26.71 35.47
CA ILE A 81 -47.27 28.08 35.72
C ILE A 81 -46.28 29.10 35.15
N LYS A 82 -44.98 28.91 35.39
CA LYS A 82 -43.90 29.77 34.88
C LYS A 82 -43.90 29.81 33.35
N ALA A 83 -44.13 28.67 32.70
CA ALA A 83 -44.22 28.54 31.25
C ALA A 83 -45.55 29.06 30.67
N LYS A 84 -46.50 29.47 31.51
CA LYS A 84 -47.88 29.84 31.13
C LYS A 84 -48.53 28.76 30.26
N ALA A 85 -48.31 27.49 30.60
CA ALA A 85 -48.92 26.35 29.92
C ALA A 85 -50.26 26.00 30.57
N ASP A 86 -51.23 25.60 29.76
CA ASP A 86 -52.56 25.21 30.21
C ASP A 86 -52.53 23.84 30.91
N ARG A 87 -51.68 22.93 30.43
CA ARG A 87 -51.50 21.58 30.97
C ARG A 87 -50.04 21.13 30.93
N GLY A 88 -49.71 20.12 31.72
CA GLY A 88 -48.41 19.46 31.70
C GLY A 88 -48.48 17.95 31.46
N ILE A 89 -47.50 17.38 30.78
CA ILE A 89 -47.27 15.93 30.68
C ILE A 89 -45.97 15.61 31.42
N PHE A 90 -46.04 14.76 32.43
CA PHE A 90 -44.85 14.24 33.09
C PHE A 90 -44.66 12.79 32.65
N LEU A 91 -43.65 12.54 31.83
CA LEU A 91 -43.23 11.21 31.42
C LEU A 91 -42.13 10.71 32.36
N SER A 92 -42.31 9.53 32.94
CA SER A 92 -41.28 8.84 33.72
C SER A 92 -41.12 7.41 33.22
N VAL A 93 -39.96 7.12 32.63
CA VAL A 93 -39.62 5.81 32.05
C VAL A 93 -39.70 4.70 33.09
N SER A 94 -39.18 4.92 34.30
CA SER A 94 -39.24 3.95 35.40
C SER A 94 -40.56 4.01 36.20
N GLY A 95 -41.43 5.00 35.95
CA GLY A 95 -42.70 5.20 36.66
C GLY A 95 -42.64 6.21 37.83
N PHE A 96 -43.68 6.20 38.66
CA PHE A 96 -43.90 7.17 39.76
C PHE A 96 -43.93 6.47 41.12
N THR A 97 -43.42 7.14 42.17
CA THR A 97 -43.57 6.64 43.55
C THR A 97 -45.04 6.65 43.99
N LYS A 98 -45.38 5.87 45.03
CA LYS A 98 -46.77 5.80 45.54
C LYS A 98 -47.30 7.19 45.93
N ASP A 99 -46.48 7.98 46.63
CA ASP A 99 -46.87 9.32 47.08
C ASP A 99 -47.05 10.30 45.92
N ALA A 100 -46.18 10.23 44.89
CA ALA A 100 -46.32 11.03 43.67
C ALA A 100 -47.62 10.72 42.92
N LYS A 101 -48.02 9.45 42.82
CA LYS A 101 -49.29 9.05 42.19
C LYS A 101 -50.51 9.60 42.94
N VAL A 102 -50.48 9.61 44.28
CA VAL A 102 -51.55 10.18 45.10
C VAL A 102 -51.65 11.69 44.88
N LEU A 103 -50.51 12.39 44.85
CA LEU A 103 -50.44 13.84 44.62
C LEU A 103 -51.01 14.24 43.25
N LEU A 104 -50.59 13.55 42.19
CA LEU A 104 -51.09 13.75 40.83
C LEU A 104 -52.61 13.49 40.72
N GLY A 105 -53.13 12.51 41.46
CA GLY A 105 -54.55 12.14 41.43
C GLY A 105 -55.49 13.02 42.25
N ARG A 106 -54.98 13.74 43.26
CA ARG A 106 -55.78 14.60 44.14
C ARG A 106 -55.64 16.09 43.84
N GLU A 107 -54.41 16.60 43.82
CA GLU A 107 -54.14 18.04 43.79
C GLU A 107 -53.90 18.57 42.37
N TYR A 108 -53.19 17.80 41.53
CA TYR A 108 -52.86 18.21 40.16
C TYR A 108 -53.69 17.50 39.09
N LYS A 109 -54.83 16.91 39.50
CA LYS A 109 -55.71 16.16 38.60
C LYS A 109 -56.20 17.05 37.45
N GLY A 110 -55.95 16.60 36.22
CA GLY A 110 -56.31 17.34 35.00
C GLY A 110 -55.33 18.46 34.62
N LYS A 111 -54.48 18.92 35.55
CA LYS A 111 -53.40 19.88 35.28
C LYS A 111 -52.11 19.18 34.83
N ILE A 112 -51.77 18.04 35.44
CA ILE A 112 -50.63 17.20 35.07
C ILE A 112 -51.12 15.82 34.63
N ILE A 113 -50.69 15.38 33.45
CA ILE A 113 -50.98 14.08 32.88
C ILE A 113 -49.75 13.17 33.10
N PRO A 114 -49.83 12.13 33.94
CA PRO A 114 -48.73 11.20 34.13
C PRO A 114 -48.67 10.16 33.02
N TRP A 115 -47.48 10.00 32.45
CA TRP A 115 -47.12 8.91 31.54
C TRP A 115 -46.02 8.07 32.20
N ASP A 116 -46.35 6.84 32.57
CA ASP A 116 -45.34 5.86 32.97
C ASP A 116 -44.77 5.15 31.74
N GLY A 117 -43.70 4.36 31.95
CA GLY A 117 -43.04 3.62 30.86
C GLY A 117 -43.98 2.69 30.10
N GLU A 118 -44.95 2.06 30.78
CA GLU A 118 -45.93 1.17 30.14
C GLU A 118 -46.85 1.94 29.21
N ARG A 119 -47.40 3.08 29.68
CA ARG A 119 -48.22 3.96 28.86
C ARG A 119 -47.42 4.54 27.70
N PHE A 120 -46.15 4.91 27.91
CA PHE A 120 -45.31 5.45 26.86
C PHE A 120 -45.04 4.41 25.75
N VAL A 121 -44.68 3.18 26.12
CA VAL A 121 -44.52 2.07 25.16
C VAL A 121 -45.81 1.83 24.37
N LYS A 122 -46.97 1.87 25.05
CA LYS A 122 -48.26 1.72 24.38
C LYS A 122 -48.50 2.82 23.35
N GLU A 123 -48.29 4.09 23.71
CA GLU A 123 -48.47 5.22 22.79
C GLU A 123 -47.49 5.17 21.60
N LEU A 124 -46.25 4.68 21.79
CA LEU A 124 -45.29 4.48 20.69
C LEU A 124 -45.75 3.42 19.70
N ASN A 125 -46.31 2.31 20.21
CA ASN A 125 -46.83 1.21 19.38
C ASN A 125 -48.13 1.56 18.68
N ASP A 126 -49.09 2.18 19.39
CA ASP A 126 -50.39 2.60 18.86
C ASP A 126 -50.23 3.63 17.71
N ARG A 127 -49.10 4.35 17.68
CA ARG A 127 -48.74 5.34 16.65
C ARG A 127 -47.71 4.83 15.63
N GLU A 128 -47.40 3.54 15.66
CA GLU A 128 -46.46 2.87 14.75
C GLU A 128 -45.09 3.57 14.65
N ILE A 129 -44.61 4.16 15.75
CA ILE A 129 -43.30 4.84 15.76
C ILE A 129 -42.20 3.79 15.64
N PRO A 130 -41.31 3.85 14.61
CA PRO A 130 -40.33 2.80 14.38
C PRO A 130 -39.26 2.78 15.47
N VAL A 131 -38.91 1.59 15.94
CA VAL A 131 -37.76 1.38 16.83
C VAL A 131 -36.47 1.66 16.05
N PRO A 132 -35.61 2.60 16.50
CA PRO A 132 -34.32 2.85 15.87
C PRO A 132 -33.43 1.59 15.81
N HIS A 133 -32.83 1.33 14.65
CA HIS A 133 -31.96 0.17 14.44
C HIS A 133 -30.81 0.07 15.45
N GLU A 134 -30.26 1.21 15.88
CA GLU A 134 -29.17 1.30 16.85
C GLU A 134 -29.56 0.75 18.24
N LEU A 135 -30.80 0.96 18.67
CA LEU A 135 -31.30 0.41 19.94
C LEU A 135 -31.50 -1.10 19.87
N VAL A 136 -31.94 -1.60 18.71
CA VAL A 136 -32.09 -3.04 18.46
C VAL A 136 -30.74 -3.73 18.49
N GLU A 137 -29.72 -3.16 17.86
CA GLU A 137 -28.35 -3.71 17.87
C GLU A 137 -27.71 -3.64 19.26
N ARG A 138 -27.93 -2.56 20.02
CA ARG A 138 -27.47 -2.45 21.42
C ARG A 138 -28.09 -3.54 22.29
N LEU A 139 -29.41 -3.74 22.18
CA LEU A 139 -30.13 -4.77 22.94
C LEU A 139 -29.70 -6.19 22.53
N LYS A 140 -29.46 -6.44 21.24
CA LYS A 140 -28.91 -7.73 20.78
C LYS A 140 -27.52 -7.99 21.34
N ARG A 141 -26.62 -7.00 21.33
CA ARG A 141 -25.29 -7.13 21.93
C ARG A 141 -25.37 -7.42 23.42
N GLU A 142 -26.16 -6.65 24.16
CA GLU A 142 -26.35 -6.88 25.60
C GLU A 142 -26.95 -8.27 25.90
N ARG A 143 -27.90 -8.75 25.07
CA ARG A 143 -28.46 -10.10 25.21
C ARG A 143 -27.45 -11.18 24.89
N MET A 144 -26.68 -11.04 23.81
CA MET A 144 -25.60 -11.95 23.45
C MET A 144 -24.52 -11.99 24.53
N GLU A 145 -24.09 -10.84 25.04
CA GLU A 145 -23.14 -10.75 26.14
C GLU A 145 -23.67 -11.44 27.40
N LYS A 146 -24.94 -11.20 27.76
CA LYS A 146 -25.59 -11.88 28.90
C LYS A 146 -25.70 -13.40 28.69
N GLU A 147 -26.02 -13.86 27.49
CA GLU A 147 -26.11 -15.28 27.15
C GLU A 147 -24.73 -15.97 27.16
N GLU A 148 -23.70 -15.32 26.61
CA GLU A 148 -22.33 -15.80 26.67
C GLU A 148 -21.80 -15.83 28.11
N GLU A 149 -22.13 -14.81 28.90
CA GLU A 149 -21.77 -14.74 30.31
C GLU A 149 -22.50 -15.82 31.14
N ALA A 150 -23.77 -16.12 30.82
CA ALA A 150 -24.51 -17.22 31.42
C ALA A 150 -23.91 -18.59 31.07
N LYS A 151 -23.45 -18.78 29.82
CA LYS A 151 -22.74 -20.00 29.40
C LYS A 151 -21.37 -20.13 30.07
N ARG A 152 -20.64 -19.01 30.26
CA ARG A 152 -19.33 -18.96 30.96
C ARG A 152 -19.43 -19.29 32.44
N ARG A 153 -20.54 -18.98 33.09
CA ARG A 153 -20.70 -19.13 34.55
C ARG A 153 -20.95 -20.57 35.00
N GLY A 154 -21.27 -21.49 34.09
CA GLY A 154 -21.73 -22.83 34.48
C GLY A 154 -23.03 -22.79 35.29
N MET A 155 -23.65 -23.95 35.53
CA MET A 155 -24.89 -24.03 36.32
C MET A 155 -24.62 -23.91 37.82
N LEU A 156 -24.20 -22.73 38.31
CA LEU A 156 -24.09 -22.46 39.75
C LEU A 156 -25.48 -22.50 40.39
N LYS A 157 -25.59 -23.20 41.52
CA LYS A 157 -26.84 -23.32 42.28
C LYS A 157 -26.87 -22.27 43.39
N VAL A 158 -28.07 -21.82 43.75
CA VAL A 158 -28.27 -20.97 44.92
C VAL A 158 -28.38 -21.88 46.15
N ILE A 159 -27.35 -21.86 46.99
CA ILE A 159 -27.28 -22.61 48.25
C ILE A 159 -27.64 -21.65 49.38
N ARG A 160 -28.69 -21.98 50.15
CA ARG A 160 -29.11 -21.21 51.33
C ARG A 160 -28.35 -21.66 52.56
N LEU A 161 -27.91 -20.70 53.36
CA LEU A 161 -27.16 -20.90 54.60
C LEU A 161 -28.05 -20.57 55.81
N ASP A 162 -27.94 -21.35 56.87
CA ASP A 162 -28.65 -21.19 58.15
C ASP A 162 -28.18 -19.97 58.98
N ALA A 163 -27.18 -19.23 58.50
CA ALA A 163 -26.63 -18.06 59.15
C ALA A 163 -26.14 -17.03 58.09
N PRO A 164 -26.05 -15.74 58.45
CA PRO A 164 -25.55 -14.70 57.56
C PRO A 164 -24.03 -14.82 57.32
N LEU A 165 -23.56 -14.23 56.23
CA LEU A 165 -22.13 -14.09 55.94
C LEU A 165 -21.56 -12.84 56.61
N LEU A 166 -20.41 -12.98 57.27
CA LEU A 166 -19.66 -11.82 57.77
C LEU A 166 -19.10 -10.98 56.62
N TYR A 167 -18.49 -11.62 55.63
CA TYR A 167 -17.97 -11.00 54.41
C TYR A 167 -18.80 -11.37 53.20
N SER A 168 -19.08 -10.40 52.32
CA SER A 168 -19.86 -10.65 51.11
C SER A 168 -19.05 -11.46 50.10
N PHE A 169 -19.66 -12.50 49.53
CA PHE A 169 -19.06 -13.33 48.49
C PHE A 169 -19.73 -13.08 47.13
N SER A 170 -18.94 -12.95 46.07
CA SER A 170 -19.43 -12.79 44.70
C SER A 170 -18.68 -13.71 43.74
N PRO A 171 -19.33 -14.77 43.22
CA PRO A 171 -18.71 -15.68 42.24
C PRO A 171 -18.16 -14.96 41.02
N ASN A 172 -18.86 -13.92 40.55
CA ASN A 172 -18.45 -13.16 39.38
C ASN A 172 -17.12 -12.45 39.62
N LYS A 173 -16.96 -11.82 40.80
CA LYS A 173 -15.69 -11.15 41.13
C LYS A 173 -14.54 -12.15 41.17
N ILE A 174 -14.76 -13.32 41.77
CA ILE A 174 -13.74 -14.38 41.84
C ILE A 174 -13.38 -14.91 40.45
N LEU A 175 -14.38 -15.21 39.62
CA LEU A 175 -14.15 -15.67 38.25
C LEU A 175 -13.39 -14.62 37.43
N GLU A 176 -13.75 -13.34 37.54
CA GLU A 176 -13.05 -12.26 36.82
C GLU A 176 -11.59 -12.11 37.26
N MET A 177 -11.32 -12.22 38.57
CA MET A 177 -9.95 -12.21 39.08
C MET A 177 -9.11 -13.35 38.50
N VAL A 178 -9.65 -14.57 38.47
CA VAL A 178 -8.98 -15.75 37.92
C VAL A 178 -8.79 -15.63 36.41
N VAL A 179 -9.81 -15.20 35.67
CA VAL A 179 -9.76 -14.98 34.22
C VAL A 179 -8.72 -13.93 33.86
N SER A 180 -8.65 -12.82 34.58
CA SER A 180 -7.70 -11.75 34.31
C SER A 180 -6.25 -12.19 34.56
N LEU A 181 -6.04 -13.06 35.56
CA LEU A 181 -4.73 -13.69 35.78
C LEU A 181 -4.39 -14.71 34.67
N MET A 182 -5.40 -15.44 34.17
CA MET A 182 -5.23 -16.37 33.04
C MET A 182 -4.83 -15.64 31.75
N GLU A 183 -5.47 -14.52 31.45
CA GLU A 183 -5.15 -13.67 30.30
C GLU A 183 -3.74 -13.08 30.39
N SER A 184 -3.35 -12.58 31.57
CA SER A 184 -2.06 -11.93 31.75
C SER A 184 -0.89 -12.92 31.76
N ARG A 185 -0.99 -14.02 32.53
CA ARG A 185 0.08 -14.99 32.75
C ARG A 185 0.17 -16.05 31.66
N TYR A 186 -0.97 -16.60 31.24
CA TYR A 186 -1.02 -17.74 30.30
C TYR A 186 -1.46 -17.35 28.89
N LYS A 187 -1.82 -16.09 28.65
CA LYS A 187 -2.26 -15.55 27.34
C LYS A 187 -3.51 -16.23 26.76
N THR A 188 -4.26 -16.94 27.60
CA THR A 188 -5.56 -17.53 27.26
C THR A 188 -6.59 -16.43 27.11
N LYS A 189 -7.38 -16.41 26.04
CA LYS A 189 -8.46 -15.42 25.88
C LYS A 189 -9.65 -15.75 26.78
N ARG A 190 -10.34 -14.72 27.31
CA ARG A 190 -11.56 -14.88 28.12
C ARG A 190 -12.65 -15.74 27.48
N GLU A 191 -12.76 -15.71 26.15
CA GLU A 191 -13.76 -16.52 25.43
C GLU A 191 -13.48 -18.02 25.44
N ASP A 192 -12.25 -18.43 25.76
CA ASP A 192 -11.85 -19.83 25.86
C ASP A 192 -12.01 -20.37 27.29
N ILE A 193 -12.40 -19.54 28.28
CA ILE A 193 -12.45 -19.90 29.70
C ILE A 193 -13.90 -20.02 30.17
N PHE A 194 -14.28 -21.18 30.69
CA PHE A 194 -15.61 -21.48 31.21
C PHE A 194 -15.50 -22.08 32.61
N LEU A 195 -16.35 -21.63 33.53
CA LEU A 195 -16.47 -22.19 34.87
C LEU A 195 -17.27 -23.49 34.80
N GLU A 196 -16.64 -24.61 35.17
CA GLU A 196 -17.33 -25.90 35.32
C GLU A 196 -17.80 -26.09 36.76
N GLU A 197 -16.96 -25.72 37.73
CA GLU A 197 -17.24 -25.95 39.14
C GLU A 197 -16.68 -24.82 40.02
N LEU A 198 -17.45 -24.44 41.05
CA LEU A 198 -17.02 -23.52 42.10
C LEU A 198 -17.38 -24.10 43.47
N VAL A 199 -16.38 -24.52 44.23
CA VAL A 199 -16.50 -24.94 45.62
C VAL A 199 -16.08 -23.79 46.52
N VAL A 200 -16.90 -23.46 47.52
CA VAL A 200 -16.62 -22.37 48.47
C VAL A 200 -16.45 -22.94 49.86
N GLU A 201 -15.27 -22.74 50.45
CA GLU A 201 -14.96 -23.13 51.82
C GLU A 201 -15.32 -21.99 52.78
N LEU A 202 -16.23 -22.29 53.71
CA LEU A 202 -16.68 -21.39 54.76
C LEU A 202 -16.18 -21.90 56.12
N SER A 203 -15.88 -20.98 57.04
CA SER A 203 -15.74 -21.30 58.45
C SER A 203 -16.88 -20.71 59.28
N THR A 204 -17.24 -21.39 60.36
CA THR A 204 -18.17 -20.84 61.35
C THR A 204 -17.43 -19.88 62.28
N GLY A 205 -17.98 -18.68 62.45
CA GLY A 205 -17.60 -17.73 63.49
C GLY A 205 -18.81 -17.31 64.32
N TYR A 206 -18.57 -16.49 65.35
CA TYR A 206 -19.62 -15.98 66.22
C TYR A 206 -19.48 -14.47 66.43
N ILE A 207 -20.60 -13.76 66.34
CA ILE A 207 -20.74 -12.39 66.82
C ILE A 207 -21.36 -12.46 68.21
N ILE A 208 -20.68 -11.88 69.20
CA ILE A 208 -21.16 -11.85 70.59
C ILE A 208 -21.28 -10.41 71.05
N LEU A 209 -22.48 -10.01 71.48
CA LEU A 209 -22.70 -8.72 72.13
C LEU A 209 -22.38 -8.88 73.61
N TRP A 210 -21.55 -8.01 74.15
CA TRP A 210 -21.08 -8.11 75.52
C TRP A 210 -21.10 -6.75 76.23
N SER A 211 -21.22 -6.78 77.55
CA SER A 211 -20.94 -5.64 78.42
C SER A 211 -20.10 -6.08 79.62
N ALA A 212 -19.33 -5.14 80.15
CA ALA A 212 -18.45 -5.35 81.29
C ALA A 212 -18.63 -4.23 82.30
N LYS A 213 -18.65 -4.58 83.59
CA LYS A 213 -18.70 -3.61 84.69
C LYS A 213 -17.31 -3.46 85.31
N LYS A 214 -16.74 -2.27 85.18
CA LYS A 214 -15.52 -1.86 85.89
C LYS A 214 -15.90 -0.71 86.82
N ASP A 215 -15.89 -0.99 88.12
CA ASP A 215 -16.36 -0.09 89.19
C ASP A 215 -17.79 0.43 88.96
N THR A 216 -17.94 1.66 88.42
CA THR A 216 -19.22 2.36 88.16
C THR A 216 -19.51 2.61 86.68
N GLU A 217 -18.57 2.26 85.78
CA GLU A 217 -18.75 2.44 84.33
C GLU A 217 -19.08 1.10 83.66
N GLU A 218 -20.09 1.13 82.79
CA GLU A 218 -20.46 0.00 81.93
C GLU A 218 -19.90 0.22 80.53
N VAL A 219 -18.99 -0.67 80.12
CA VAL A 219 -18.47 -0.71 78.75
C VAL A 219 -19.24 -1.79 78.00
N LYS A 220 -19.73 -1.46 76.80
CA LYS A 220 -20.46 -2.40 75.94
C LYS A 220 -19.93 -2.35 74.51
N ASP A 221 -19.77 -3.51 73.89
CA ASP A 221 -19.37 -3.61 72.48
C ASP A 221 -19.82 -4.96 71.89
N LYS A 222 -19.47 -5.19 70.63
CA LYS A 222 -19.63 -6.43 69.89
C LYS A 222 -18.24 -7.04 69.72
N ALA A 223 -18.17 -8.37 69.80
CA ALA A 223 -16.98 -9.13 69.51
C ALA A 223 -17.22 -10.07 68.32
N VAL A 224 -16.17 -10.34 67.54
CA VAL A 224 -16.14 -11.37 66.49
C VAL A 224 -15.13 -12.43 66.88
N ILE A 225 -15.56 -13.69 66.89
CA ILE A 225 -14.72 -14.84 67.22
C ILE A 225 -14.67 -15.76 66.00
N LEU A 226 -13.47 -15.91 65.43
CA LEU A 226 -13.24 -16.72 64.23
C LEU A 226 -12.56 -18.06 64.59
N SER A 227 -11.68 -18.06 65.58
CA SER A 227 -11.06 -19.26 66.17
C SER A 227 -10.74 -19.01 67.66
N LYS A 228 -10.05 -19.94 68.34
CA LYS A 228 -9.59 -19.73 69.73
C LYS A 228 -8.53 -18.63 69.82
N GLU A 229 -7.76 -18.46 68.77
CA GLU A 229 -6.65 -17.52 68.63
C GLU A 229 -7.10 -16.20 67.97
N GLU A 230 -8.06 -16.26 67.04
CA GLU A 230 -8.61 -15.09 66.34
C GLU A 230 -9.87 -14.56 67.05
N VAL A 231 -9.66 -13.78 68.11
CA VAL A 231 -10.71 -13.10 68.88
C VAL A 231 -10.57 -11.58 68.72
N ILE A 232 -11.60 -10.92 68.18
CA ILE A 232 -11.69 -9.46 68.06
C ILE A 232 -12.70 -8.96 69.10
N PRO A 233 -12.25 -8.49 70.28
CA PRO A 233 -13.15 -8.14 71.39
C PRO A 233 -13.92 -6.83 71.17
N PHE A 234 -13.32 -5.85 70.49
CA PHE A 234 -13.91 -4.51 70.28
C PHE A 234 -14.11 -4.23 68.79
N VAL A 235 -15.27 -4.61 68.25
CA VAL A 235 -15.60 -4.34 66.83
C VAL A 235 -15.68 -2.84 66.55
N SER A 236 -16.08 -2.00 67.51
CA SER A 236 -16.18 -0.55 67.31
C SER A 236 -14.85 0.14 66.99
N ARG A 237 -13.72 -0.54 67.21
CA ARG A 237 -12.38 -0.03 66.85
C ARG A 237 -12.07 -0.15 65.35
N ASP A 238 -12.85 -0.94 64.61
CA ASP A 238 -12.70 -1.13 63.16
C ASP A 238 -14.02 -0.79 62.46
N VAL A 239 -14.03 0.38 61.80
CA VAL A 239 -15.20 0.92 61.09
C VAL A 239 -15.68 -0.02 59.98
N GLU A 240 -14.78 -0.74 59.32
CA GLU A 240 -15.14 -1.65 58.23
C GLU A 240 -15.76 -2.93 58.76
N LEU A 241 -15.16 -3.49 59.82
CA LEU A 241 -15.71 -4.65 60.52
C LEU A 241 -17.05 -4.32 61.18
N GLU A 242 -17.20 -3.13 61.77
CA GLU A 242 -18.45 -2.69 62.39
C GLU A 242 -19.62 -2.66 61.39
N ARG A 243 -19.37 -2.18 60.16
CA ARG A 243 -20.38 -2.20 59.09
C ARG A 243 -20.77 -3.63 58.71
N LYS A 244 -19.78 -4.53 58.56
CA LYS A 244 -19.99 -5.94 58.21
C LYS A 244 -20.77 -6.69 59.29
N VAL A 245 -20.38 -6.50 60.55
CA VAL A 245 -21.04 -7.06 61.74
C VAL A 245 -22.46 -6.53 61.87
N SER A 246 -22.66 -5.22 61.70
CA SER A 246 -24.00 -4.62 61.81
C SER A 246 -24.93 -5.12 60.70
N ARG A 247 -24.44 -5.31 59.47
CA ARG A 247 -25.19 -5.97 58.39
C ARG A 247 -25.54 -7.42 58.75
N ALA A 248 -24.57 -8.22 59.18
CA ALA A 248 -24.79 -9.60 59.56
C ALA A 248 -25.77 -9.74 60.74
N LEU A 249 -25.82 -8.76 61.65
CA LEU A 249 -26.80 -8.71 62.73
C LEU A 249 -28.23 -8.36 62.26
N LEU A 250 -28.42 -7.77 61.08
CA LEU A 250 -29.74 -7.51 60.51
C LEU A 250 -30.28 -8.71 59.70
N GLU A 251 -29.41 -9.56 59.15
CA GLU A 251 -29.76 -10.64 58.21
C GLU A 251 -29.84 -12.01 58.91
N SER A 252 -31.00 -12.67 58.96
CA SER A 252 -31.15 -13.98 59.64
C SER A 252 -30.52 -15.14 58.88
N GLU A 253 -30.43 -15.04 57.55
CA GLU A 253 -29.94 -16.07 56.65
C GLU A 253 -29.18 -15.44 55.48
N SER A 254 -28.42 -16.24 54.74
CA SER A 254 -27.75 -15.79 53.52
C SER A 254 -27.81 -16.84 52.42
N ALA A 255 -27.52 -16.44 51.18
CA ALA A 255 -27.47 -17.35 50.05
C ALA A 255 -26.20 -17.12 49.23
N ILE A 256 -25.53 -18.21 48.87
CA ILE A 256 -24.35 -18.21 48.01
C ILE A 256 -24.70 -18.89 46.68
N LYS A 257 -24.17 -18.36 45.59
CA LYS A 257 -24.16 -19.05 44.30
C LYS A 257 -22.86 -19.84 44.17
N ALA A 258 -22.92 -21.16 44.18
CA ALA A 258 -21.76 -22.05 44.05
C ALA A 258 -22.22 -23.40 43.50
N SER A 259 -21.27 -24.24 43.07
CA SER A 259 -21.55 -25.65 42.80
C SER A 259 -21.70 -26.43 44.10
N GLU A 260 -20.82 -26.17 45.06
CA GLU A 260 -20.77 -26.81 46.37
C GLU A 260 -20.27 -25.82 47.44
N VAL A 261 -20.65 -26.06 48.70
CA VAL A 261 -20.21 -25.30 49.87
C VAL A 261 -19.72 -26.27 50.94
N GLU A 262 -18.48 -26.09 51.36
CA GLU A 262 -17.87 -26.86 52.45
C GLU A 262 -17.78 -25.99 53.71
N ILE A 263 -18.24 -26.52 54.85
CA ILE A 263 -18.27 -25.77 56.11
C ILE A 263 -17.33 -26.43 57.11
N THR A 264 -16.35 -25.66 57.57
CA THR A 264 -15.44 -26.01 58.66
C THR A 264 -15.88 -25.31 59.95
N SER A 265 -15.81 -26.01 61.08
CA SER A 265 -16.17 -25.43 62.39
C SER A 265 -14.94 -25.32 63.29
N PRO A 266 -14.13 -24.25 63.14
CA PRO A 266 -12.87 -24.11 63.88
C PRO A 266 -13.07 -23.90 65.40
N ILE A 267 -14.27 -23.45 65.80
CA ILE A 267 -14.60 -23.22 67.21
C ILE A 267 -16.10 -23.47 67.44
N SER A 268 -16.45 -24.09 68.55
CA SER A 268 -17.86 -24.22 68.98
C SER A 268 -18.36 -22.95 69.68
N GLN A 269 -19.69 -22.78 69.76
CA GLN A 269 -20.29 -21.61 70.40
C GLN A 269 -19.85 -21.44 71.87
N ASN A 270 -19.66 -22.54 72.61
CA ASN A 270 -19.22 -22.51 74.00
C ASN A 270 -17.74 -22.13 74.13
N GLU A 271 -16.90 -22.68 73.25
CA GLU A 271 -15.48 -22.30 73.22
C GLU A 271 -15.28 -20.84 72.84
N ALA A 272 -16.12 -20.30 71.93
CA ALA A 272 -16.07 -18.89 71.56
C ALA A 272 -16.40 -17.95 72.72
N VAL A 273 -17.35 -18.35 73.58
CA VAL A 273 -17.68 -17.63 74.83
C VAL A 273 -16.51 -17.61 75.79
N ILE A 274 -15.85 -18.77 75.97
CA ILE A 274 -14.70 -18.91 76.87
C ILE A 274 -13.52 -18.08 76.34
N ALA A 275 -13.20 -18.18 75.05
CA ALA A 275 -12.14 -17.43 74.39
C ALA A 275 -12.35 -15.92 74.51
N LEU A 276 -13.58 -15.44 74.30
CA LEU A 276 -13.92 -14.03 74.46
C LEU A 276 -13.76 -13.57 75.91
N LYS A 277 -14.28 -14.32 76.89
CA LYS A 277 -14.17 -13.94 78.32
C LYS A 277 -12.73 -13.89 78.79
N LEU A 278 -11.89 -14.83 78.35
CA LEU A 278 -10.45 -14.81 78.63
C LEU A 278 -9.79 -13.56 78.05
N LYS A 279 -10.06 -13.27 76.77
CA LYS A 279 -9.46 -12.12 76.07
C LYS A 279 -9.89 -10.78 76.68
N LEU A 280 -11.17 -10.64 77.03
CA LEU A 280 -11.71 -9.43 77.66
C LEU A 280 -11.25 -9.25 79.11
N ALA A 281 -11.14 -10.32 79.88
CA ALA A 281 -10.64 -10.26 81.26
C ALA A 281 -9.18 -9.76 81.30
N ASP A 282 -8.38 -10.21 80.34
CA ASP A 282 -7.00 -9.76 80.12
C ASP A 282 -6.96 -8.29 79.65
N GLU A 283 -7.67 -7.94 78.57
CA GLU A 283 -7.63 -6.58 78.00
C GLU A 283 -8.24 -5.48 78.90
N LEU A 284 -9.22 -5.81 79.73
CA LEU A 284 -9.89 -4.85 80.64
C LEU A 284 -9.40 -4.93 82.09
N GLU A 285 -8.55 -5.92 82.41
CA GLU A 285 -8.06 -6.24 83.76
C GLU A 285 -9.20 -6.44 84.77
N ILE A 286 -10.21 -7.24 84.41
CA ILE A 286 -11.38 -7.53 85.26
C ILE A 286 -11.63 -9.04 85.39
N PRO A 287 -12.24 -9.51 86.49
CA PRO A 287 -12.66 -10.91 86.60
C PRO A 287 -13.69 -11.28 85.52
N GLN A 288 -13.60 -12.51 84.99
CA GLN A 288 -14.56 -13.03 84.00
C GLN A 288 -16.02 -13.03 84.47
N THR A 289 -16.25 -12.98 85.79
CA THR A 289 -17.58 -12.85 86.42
C THR A 289 -18.24 -11.53 86.13
N ASN A 290 -17.47 -10.49 85.80
CA ASN A 290 -17.96 -9.13 85.54
C ASN A 290 -18.25 -8.88 84.05
N ILE A 291 -18.12 -9.91 83.21
CA ILE A 291 -18.41 -9.87 81.78
C ILE A 291 -19.74 -10.59 81.50
N TYR A 292 -20.69 -9.82 80.97
CA TYR A 292 -22.04 -10.26 80.62
C TYR A 292 -22.18 -10.34 79.11
N LEU A 293 -22.77 -11.43 78.61
CA LEU A 293 -23.00 -11.64 77.18
C LEU A 293 -24.50 -11.57 76.92
N SER A 294 -24.94 -10.61 76.09
CA SER A 294 -26.36 -10.33 75.85
C SER A 294 -26.92 -11.08 74.64
N SER A 295 -26.10 -11.37 73.63
CA SER A 295 -26.51 -12.11 72.44
C SER A 295 -25.33 -12.84 71.81
N ARG A 296 -25.62 -13.98 71.17
CA ARG A 296 -24.65 -14.83 70.46
C ARG A 296 -25.24 -15.22 69.13
N ARG A 297 -24.57 -14.88 68.04
CA ARG A 297 -25.04 -15.17 66.68
C ARG A 297 -23.96 -15.88 65.89
N LYS A 298 -24.32 -17.01 65.27
CA LYS A 298 -23.47 -17.72 64.32
C LYS A 298 -23.38 -16.90 63.02
N VAL A 299 -22.19 -16.85 62.43
CA VAL A 299 -21.94 -16.27 61.11
C VAL A 299 -21.02 -17.18 60.30
N TYR A 300 -21.12 -17.12 58.99
CA TYR A 300 -20.19 -17.79 58.09
C TYR A 300 -19.15 -16.83 57.52
N VAL A 301 -17.93 -17.32 57.40
CA VAL A 301 -16.78 -16.54 56.94
C VAL A 301 -16.20 -17.27 55.73
N PRO A 302 -16.30 -16.68 54.52
CA PRO A 302 -15.65 -17.24 53.34
C PRO A 302 -14.13 -17.23 53.49
N ASN A 303 -13.50 -18.39 53.35
CA ASN A 303 -12.04 -18.54 53.46
C ASN A 303 -11.39 -18.78 52.10
N ARG A 304 -11.92 -19.73 51.32
CA ARG A 304 -11.35 -20.10 50.02
C ARG A 304 -12.42 -20.36 48.97
N ALA A 305 -12.05 -20.15 47.71
CA ALA A 305 -12.82 -20.57 46.56
C ALA A 305 -11.95 -21.44 45.65
N LEU A 306 -12.41 -22.66 45.35
CA LEU A 306 -11.78 -23.60 44.44
C LEU A 306 -12.59 -23.64 43.15
N LEU A 307 -11.94 -23.33 42.03
CA LEU A 307 -12.56 -23.26 40.71
C LEU A 307 -11.99 -24.36 39.82
N THR A 308 -12.86 -25.12 39.18
CA THR A 308 -12.53 -25.96 38.03
C THR A 308 -12.96 -25.23 36.76
N LEU A 309 -12.01 -24.93 35.89
CA LEU A 309 -12.21 -24.18 34.66
C LEU A 309 -11.95 -25.07 33.46
N LYS A 310 -12.82 -24.99 32.46
CA LYS A 310 -12.53 -25.46 31.11
C LYS A 310 -11.83 -24.35 30.33
N VAL A 311 -10.71 -24.68 29.71
CA VAL A 311 -9.86 -23.76 28.94
C VAL A 311 -9.71 -24.30 27.52
N GLY A 312 -10.62 -23.92 26.63
CA GLY A 312 -10.74 -24.53 25.29
C GLY A 312 -11.02 -26.03 25.39
N ILE A 313 -10.04 -26.85 24.98
CA ILE A 313 -10.10 -28.32 25.13
C ILE A 313 -9.37 -28.84 26.38
N ASN A 314 -8.73 -27.97 27.14
CA ASN A 314 -7.97 -28.29 28.36
C ASN A 314 -8.79 -27.95 29.61
N SER A 315 -8.24 -28.28 30.78
CA SER A 315 -8.81 -27.93 32.09
C SER A 315 -7.77 -27.25 32.99
N ALA A 316 -8.22 -26.34 33.85
CA ALA A 316 -7.41 -25.67 34.84
C ALA A 316 -8.10 -25.70 36.21
N LYS A 317 -7.31 -25.67 37.28
CA LYS A 317 -7.80 -25.48 38.64
C LYS A 317 -7.28 -24.16 39.18
N ALA A 318 -8.12 -23.41 39.89
CA ALA A 318 -7.70 -22.20 40.58
C ALA A 318 -8.16 -22.24 42.04
N GLU A 319 -7.26 -21.85 42.94
CA GLU A 319 -7.52 -21.65 44.36
C GLU A 319 -7.40 -20.15 44.64
N VAL A 320 -8.45 -19.57 45.24
CA VAL A 320 -8.48 -18.16 45.64
C VAL A 320 -8.65 -18.08 47.15
N ASP A 321 -7.66 -17.50 47.84
CA ASP A 321 -7.78 -17.14 49.25
C ASP A 321 -8.65 -15.88 49.36
N LEU A 322 -9.81 -15.98 50.00
CA LEU A 322 -10.80 -14.89 50.10
C LEU A 322 -10.44 -13.88 51.20
N LYS A 323 -9.48 -14.19 52.08
CA LYS A 323 -8.96 -13.25 53.09
C LYS A 323 -7.88 -12.36 52.48
N THR A 324 -6.94 -12.93 51.72
CA THR A 324 -5.80 -12.19 51.15
C THR A 324 -6.01 -11.76 49.69
N ASN A 325 -6.98 -12.34 48.99
CA ASN A 325 -7.17 -12.26 47.54
C ASN A 325 -6.02 -12.90 46.72
N ASP A 326 -5.21 -13.76 47.34
CA ASP A 326 -4.16 -14.49 46.61
C ASP A 326 -4.76 -15.58 45.74
N ILE A 327 -4.25 -15.69 44.51
CA ILE A 327 -4.76 -16.63 43.50
C ILE A 327 -3.63 -17.58 43.08
N LYS A 328 -3.87 -18.88 43.22
CA LYS A 328 -3.03 -19.93 42.66
C LYS A 328 -3.76 -20.59 41.51
N ILE A 329 -3.10 -20.71 40.36
CA ILE A 329 -3.66 -21.38 39.19
C ILE A 329 -2.74 -22.54 38.83
N ASP A 330 -3.33 -23.71 38.71
CA ASP A 330 -2.70 -24.93 38.20
C ASP A 330 -3.28 -25.26 36.82
N ILE A 331 -2.44 -25.12 35.80
CA ILE A 331 -2.75 -25.49 34.43
C ILE A 331 -1.47 -25.99 33.75
N THR A 332 -1.55 -27.19 33.20
CA THR A 332 -0.46 -27.80 32.42
C THR A 332 -0.66 -27.53 30.93
N PRO A 333 0.41 -27.28 30.15
CA PRO A 333 0.32 -27.24 28.70
C PRO A 333 -0.25 -28.55 28.15
N LEU A 334 -0.96 -28.49 27.03
CA LEU A 334 -1.44 -29.68 26.35
C LEU A 334 -0.26 -30.56 25.91
N PRO A 335 -0.35 -31.89 26.05
CA PRO A 335 0.67 -32.80 25.55
C PRO A 335 0.89 -32.63 24.05
N LYS A 336 2.14 -32.84 23.60
CA LYS A 336 2.53 -32.73 22.20
C LYS A 336 1.66 -33.60 21.28
N GLU A 337 1.29 -34.80 21.74
CA GLU A 337 0.44 -35.73 21.01
C GLU A 337 -0.94 -35.12 20.72
N LYS A 338 -1.52 -34.40 21.68
CA LYS A 338 -2.83 -33.75 21.52
C LYS A 338 -2.75 -32.55 20.58
N LEU A 339 -1.67 -31.77 20.67
CA LEU A 339 -1.41 -30.65 19.75
C LEU A 339 -1.27 -31.14 18.30
N ILE A 340 -0.55 -32.25 18.10
CA ILE A 340 -0.40 -32.90 16.78
C ILE A 340 -1.75 -33.42 16.26
N GLU A 341 -2.59 -34.00 17.12
CA GLU A 341 -3.93 -34.46 16.74
C GLU A 341 -4.80 -33.32 16.20
N ILE A 342 -4.84 -32.17 16.90
CA ILE A 342 -5.57 -30.98 16.45
C ILE A 342 -5.06 -30.51 15.08
N ALA A 343 -3.75 -30.46 14.90
CA ALA A 343 -3.16 -30.07 13.63
C ALA A 343 -3.48 -31.05 12.49
N ARG A 344 -3.52 -32.36 12.77
CA ARG A 344 -3.92 -33.39 11.79
C ARG A 344 -5.38 -33.23 11.36
N GLU A 345 -6.28 -33.05 12.32
CA GLU A 345 -7.70 -32.85 12.04
C GLU A 345 -7.94 -31.57 11.24
N GLU A 346 -7.28 -30.48 11.61
CA GLU A 346 -7.39 -29.22 10.89
C GLU A 346 -6.81 -29.32 9.48
N CYS A 347 -5.65 -29.95 9.30
CA CYS A 347 -5.04 -30.18 7.98
C CYS A 347 -5.99 -30.99 7.06
N LYS A 348 -6.59 -32.07 7.58
CA LYS A 348 -7.57 -32.88 6.85
C LYS A 348 -8.82 -32.07 6.48
N LYS A 349 -9.29 -31.20 7.38
CA LYS A 349 -10.46 -30.35 7.15
C LYS A 349 -10.18 -29.26 6.11
N SER A 350 -9.02 -28.60 6.16
CA SER A 350 -8.71 -27.45 5.31
C SER A 350 -8.13 -27.83 3.95
N LEU A 351 -7.33 -28.90 3.88
CA LEU A 351 -6.60 -29.32 2.67
C LEU A 351 -7.13 -30.64 2.07
N GLY A 352 -8.02 -31.35 2.78
CA GLY A 352 -8.52 -32.66 2.35
C GLY A 352 -7.47 -33.78 2.42
N GLU A 353 -6.30 -33.53 3.02
CA GLU A 353 -5.15 -34.42 3.04
C GLU A 353 -4.69 -34.75 4.46
N ASN A 354 -4.05 -35.92 4.61
CA ASN A 354 -3.38 -36.27 5.84
C ASN A 354 -1.90 -35.83 5.76
N PRO A 355 -1.33 -35.31 6.86
CA PRO A 355 0.08 -34.97 6.92
C PRO A 355 0.97 -36.21 6.96
N GLU A 356 2.08 -36.16 6.20
CA GLU A 356 3.11 -37.21 6.13
C GLU A 356 4.20 -36.99 7.19
N GLU A 357 4.60 -35.73 7.37
CA GLU A 357 5.58 -35.32 8.37
C GLU A 357 5.05 -34.14 9.18
N ILE A 358 5.35 -34.13 10.48
CA ILE A 358 4.98 -33.07 11.41
C ILE A 358 6.15 -32.80 12.36
N SER A 359 6.48 -31.54 12.54
CA SER A 359 7.37 -31.04 13.58
C SER A 359 6.60 -30.08 14.50
N VAL A 360 6.98 -30.06 15.77
CA VAL A 360 6.38 -29.19 16.78
C VAL A 360 7.49 -28.38 17.44
N GLU A 361 7.37 -27.06 17.35
CA GLU A 361 8.23 -26.12 18.05
C GLU A 361 7.38 -25.33 19.05
N GLU A 362 7.78 -25.33 20.32
CA GLU A 362 7.09 -24.59 21.37
C GLU A 362 7.82 -23.28 21.65
N LYS A 363 7.10 -22.16 21.57
CA LYS A 363 7.62 -20.83 21.83
C LYS A 363 6.63 -20.05 22.71
N ASP A 364 7.07 -19.71 23.90
CA ASP A 364 6.27 -19.01 24.92
C ASP A 364 4.96 -19.75 25.25
N SER A 365 3.80 -19.20 24.83
CA SER A 365 2.45 -19.77 25.02
C SER A 365 1.89 -20.41 23.75
N VAL A 366 2.72 -20.57 22.71
CA VAL A 366 2.30 -21.00 21.36
C VAL A 366 3.10 -22.22 20.91
N ALA A 367 2.40 -23.24 20.42
CA ALA A 367 2.98 -24.34 19.66
C ALA A 367 2.86 -24.05 18.16
N ILE A 368 3.99 -24.00 17.46
CA ILE A 368 4.05 -23.90 16.01
C ILE A 368 4.24 -25.31 15.47
N ILE A 369 3.22 -25.80 14.78
CA ILE A 369 3.19 -27.13 14.19
C ILE A 369 3.39 -26.96 12.69
N SER A 370 4.53 -27.39 12.20
CA SER A 370 4.84 -27.35 10.77
C SER A 370 4.80 -28.76 10.22
N GLY A 371 4.38 -28.91 8.98
CA GLY A 371 4.31 -30.22 8.36
C GLY A 371 4.15 -30.16 6.86
N GLN A 372 4.13 -31.33 6.25
CA GLN A 372 3.89 -31.47 4.83
C GLN A 372 2.91 -32.60 4.55
N THR A 373 2.11 -32.40 3.51
CA THR A 373 1.30 -33.42 2.87
C THR A 373 1.90 -33.73 1.50
N LYS A 374 1.25 -34.62 0.75
CA LYS A 374 1.63 -34.93 -0.63
C LYS A 374 1.66 -33.66 -1.50
N ARG A 375 0.67 -32.76 -1.36
CA ARG A 375 0.57 -31.55 -2.19
C ARG A 375 0.95 -30.24 -1.49
N PHE A 376 0.99 -30.17 -0.15
CA PHE A 376 1.14 -28.91 0.57
C PHE A 376 2.26 -28.94 1.60
N VAL A 377 2.80 -27.76 1.90
CA VAL A 377 3.49 -27.47 3.16
C VAL A 377 2.55 -26.61 4.00
N PHE A 378 2.39 -26.93 5.28
CA PHE A 378 1.49 -26.22 6.17
C PHE A 378 2.13 -25.89 7.51
N GLY A 379 1.61 -24.84 8.14
CA GLY A 379 1.97 -24.39 9.47
C GLY A 379 0.72 -23.97 10.24
N ILE A 380 0.54 -24.53 11.43
CA ILE A 380 -0.58 -24.21 12.33
C ILE A 380 0.02 -23.72 13.65
N ALA A 381 -0.37 -22.53 14.07
CA ALA A 381 -0.04 -22.00 15.38
C ALA A 381 -1.19 -22.28 16.34
N LEU A 382 -0.93 -23.04 17.40
CA LEU A 382 -1.89 -23.38 18.46
C LEU A 382 -1.50 -22.71 19.77
N HIS A 383 -2.47 -22.30 20.57
CA HIS A 383 -2.22 -21.86 21.94
C HIS A 383 -2.01 -23.07 22.86
N LEU A 384 -0.85 -23.15 23.52
CA LEU A 384 -0.39 -24.31 24.30
C LEU A 384 -1.38 -24.78 25.36
N TYR A 385 -2.04 -23.84 26.04
CA TYR A 385 -2.92 -24.15 27.16
C TYR A 385 -4.36 -24.43 26.77
N SER A 386 -4.83 -23.91 25.63
CA SER A 386 -6.25 -24.02 25.24
C SER A 386 -6.50 -24.93 24.03
N GLY A 387 -5.46 -25.21 23.24
CA GLY A 387 -5.57 -25.93 21.97
C GLY A 387 -6.19 -25.12 20.83
N ARG A 388 -6.51 -23.85 21.06
CA ARG A 388 -7.09 -22.96 20.06
C ARG A 388 -6.12 -22.69 18.91
N ILE A 389 -6.64 -22.79 17.69
CA ILE A 389 -5.92 -22.38 16.47
C ILE A 389 -5.87 -20.86 16.40
N MET A 390 -4.66 -20.31 16.44
CA MET A 390 -4.39 -18.88 16.35
C MET A 390 -4.15 -18.44 14.90
N LYS A 391 -3.41 -19.25 14.14
CA LYS A 391 -3.06 -18.96 12.75
C LYS A 391 -2.90 -20.25 11.94
N ARG A 392 -3.25 -20.16 10.67
CA ARG A 392 -3.06 -21.20 9.66
C ARG A 392 -2.26 -20.60 8.50
N LYS A 393 -1.34 -21.38 7.95
CA LYS A 393 -0.68 -21.10 6.69
C LYS A 393 -0.54 -22.42 5.94
N SER A 394 -0.83 -22.40 4.66
CA SER A 394 -0.61 -23.52 3.75
C SER A 394 -0.10 -22.98 2.43
N LYS A 395 0.74 -23.77 1.78
CA LYS A 395 1.29 -23.46 0.47
C LYS A 395 1.42 -24.74 -0.35
N MET A 396 0.77 -24.75 -1.50
CA MET A 396 0.87 -25.86 -2.44
C MET A 396 2.31 -25.97 -3.01
N LYS A 397 2.83 -27.18 -3.08
CA LYS A 397 4.15 -27.50 -3.62
C LYS A 397 4.14 -27.32 -5.14
N ARG A 398 5.24 -26.83 -5.71
CA ARG A 398 5.37 -26.61 -7.16
C ARG A 398 5.18 -27.91 -7.96
N GLU A 399 5.73 -29.01 -7.46
CA GLU A 399 5.61 -30.33 -8.07
C GLU A 399 4.16 -30.82 -8.08
N ALA A 400 3.37 -30.44 -7.06
CA ALA A 400 1.95 -30.77 -7.00
C ALA A 400 1.13 -29.97 -8.03
N ILE A 401 1.48 -28.70 -8.26
CA ILE A 401 0.85 -27.88 -9.30
C ILE A 401 1.12 -28.49 -10.67
N PHE A 402 2.37 -28.84 -10.97
CA PHE A 402 2.73 -29.49 -12.24
C PHE A 402 2.07 -30.86 -12.40
N SER A 403 1.97 -31.65 -11.33
CA SER A 403 1.24 -32.92 -11.36
C SER A 403 -0.26 -32.73 -11.64
N GLU A 404 -0.86 -31.65 -11.15
CA GLU A 404 -2.27 -31.35 -11.42
C GLU A 404 -2.47 -30.88 -12.86
N ILE A 405 -1.57 -30.04 -13.37
CA ILE A 405 -1.58 -29.60 -14.77
C ILE A 405 -1.45 -30.80 -15.71
N ALA A 406 -0.52 -31.72 -15.44
CA ALA A 406 -0.33 -32.92 -16.27
C ALA A 406 -1.56 -33.84 -16.30
N LYS A 407 -2.45 -33.77 -15.29
CA LYS A 407 -3.73 -34.49 -15.32
C LYS A 407 -4.81 -33.74 -16.10
N LEU A 408 -4.87 -32.43 -15.94
CA LEU A 408 -5.85 -31.57 -16.61
C LEU A 408 -5.56 -31.44 -18.11
N TYR A 409 -4.28 -31.35 -18.46
CA TYR A 409 -3.77 -31.17 -19.82
C TYR A 409 -2.62 -32.17 -20.07
N PRO A 410 -2.94 -33.46 -20.36
CA PRO A 410 -1.93 -34.50 -20.55
C PRO A 410 -0.95 -34.24 -21.69
N ASP A 411 -1.42 -33.60 -22.76
CA ASP A 411 -0.61 -33.19 -23.92
C ASP A 411 -0.13 -31.73 -23.80
N GLY A 412 -0.28 -31.13 -22.62
CA GLY A 412 0.06 -29.74 -22.35
C GLY A 412 1.50 -29.58 -21.86
N GLU A 413 2.21 -28.59 -22.39
CA GLU A 413 3.53 -28.18 -21.94
C GLU A 413 3.46 -26.89 -21.12
N VAL A 414 4.05 -26.88 -19.92
CA VAL A 414 4.15 -25.66 -19.11
C VAL A 414 5.22 -24.75 -19.72
N ILE A 415 4.79 -23.65 -20.32
CA ILE A 415 5.67 -22.67 -20.98
C ILE A 415 6.02 -21.49 -20.06
N PHE A 416 5.21 -21.24 -19.02
CA PHE A 416 5.45 -20.17 -18.06
C PHE A 416 4.89 -20.51 -16.67
N PHE A 417 5.57 -20.05 -15.62
CA PHE A 417 5.17 -20.22 -14.22
C PHE A 417 5.60 -18.99 -13.41
N ASP A 418 4.63 -18.24 -12.88
CA ASP A 418 4.84 -17.13 -11.94
C ASP A 418 4.21 -17.46 -10.59
N GLU A 419 4.98 -17.30 -9.51
CA GLU A 419 4.56 -17.66 -8.16
C GLU A 419 4.58 -16.43 -7.24
N LYS A 420 3.42 -16.12 -6.66
CA LYS A 420 3.24 -15.07 -5.66
C LYS A 420 2.89 -15.70 -4.31
N GLU A 421 2.71 -14.88 -3.27
CA GLU A 421 2.53 -15.38 -1.88
C GLU A 421 1.36 -16.37 -1.76
N ASN A 422 0.20 -16.06 -2.36
CA ASN A 422 -1.04 -16.85 -2.21
C ASN A 422 -1.57 -17.45 -3.54
N ARG A 423 -0.89 -17.20 -4.67
CA ARG A 423 -1.32 -17.67 -5.99
C ARG A 423 -0.15 -18.00 -6.91
N ALA A 424 -0.37 -18.94 -7.82
CA ALA A 424 0.53 -19.18 -8.94
C ALA A 424 -0.24 -19.05 -10.27
N ILE A 425 0.39 -18.41 -11.26
CA ILE A 425 -0.12 -18.33 -12.63
C ILE A 425 0.74 -19.25 -13.49
N VAL A 426 0.10 -20.13 -14.25
CA VAL A 426 0.77 -21.12 -15.08
C VAL A 426 0.17 -21.11 -16.48
N ASP A 427 1.01 -20.90 -17.48
CA ASP A 427 0.58 -20.94 -18.88
C ASP A 427 0.92 -22.31 -19.46
N VAL A 428 -0.09 -22.98 -19.97
CA VAL A 428 -0.02 -24.36 -20.47
C VAL A 428 -0.32 -24.35 -21.97
N MET A 429 0.69 -24.65 -22.78
CA MET A 429 0.55 -24.77 -24.22
C MET A 429 0.01 -26.16 -24.56
N THR A 430 -1.18 -26.19 -25.14
CA THR A 430 -1.80 -27.41 -25.68
C THR A 430 -1.66 -27.44 -27.21
N PRO A 431 -1.97 -28.57 -27.88
CA PRO A 431 -1.94 -28.63 -29.35
C PRO A 431 -2.84 -27.62 -30.07
N LYS A 432 -3.82 -27.01 -29.38
CA LYS A 432 -4.81 -26.10 -29.98
C LYS A 432 -4.66 -24.65 -29.54
N GLU A 433 -4.26 -24.42 -28.30
CA GLU A 433 -4.33 -23.12 -27.61
C GLU A 433 -3.39 -23.07 -26.40
N VAL A 434 -3.20 -21.89 -25.83
CA VAL A 434 -2.50 -21.70 -24.55
C VAL A 434 -3.53 -21.39 -23.47
N VAL A 435 -3.55 -22.20 -22.41
CA VAL A 435 -4.46 -22.03 -21.27
C VAL A 435 -3.70 -21.40 -20.12
N VAL A 436 -4.21 -20.26 -19.62
CA VAL A 436 -3.68 -19.58 -18.44
C VAL A 436 -4.45 -20.03 -17.21
N LEU A 437 -3.78 -20.74 -16.30
CA LEU A 437 -4.35 -21.23 -15.05
C LEU A 437 -3.90 -20.37 -13.88
N GLU A 438 -4.82 -19.99 -12.99
CA GLU A 438 -4.49 -19.43 -11.68
C GLU A 438 -4.80 -20.48 -10.61
N PHE A 439 -3.77 -20.87 -9.87
CA PHE A 439 -3.85 -21.74 -8.70
C PHE A 439 -3.87 -20.90 -7.43
N ASN A 440 -4.82 -21.17 -6.54
CA ASN A 440 -4.78 -20.71 -5.17
C ASN A 440 -3.85 -21.63 -4.37
N LEU A 441 -2.74 -21.08 -3.86
CA LEU A 441 -1.72 -21.86 -3.17
C LEU A 441 -2.16 -22.30 -1.77
N GLU A 442 -3.17 -21.66 -1.17
CA GLU A 442 -3.62 -21.98 0.18
C GLU A 442 -4.49 -23.24 0.21
N ASN A 443 -5.37 -23.44 -0.78
CA ASN A 443 -6.34 -24.54 -0.82
C ASN A 443 -6.18 -25.49 -2.03
N GLY A 444 -5.36 -25.12 -3.02
CA GLY A 444 -5.12 -25.90 -4.23
C GLY A 444 -6.24 -25.84 -5.29
N GLU A 445 -7.23 -24.98 -5.12
CA GLU A 445 -8.23 -24.71 -6.16
C GLU A 445 -7.56 -24.00 -7.34
N HIS A 446 -8.05 -24.26 -8.54
CA HIS A 446 -7.58 -23.61 -9.75
C HIS A 446 -8.74 -23.14 -10.61
N LYS A 447 -8.49 -22.13 -11.43
CA LYS A 447 -9.41 -21.68 -12.47
C LYS A 447 -8.66 -21.30 -13.73
N VAL A 448 -9.34 -21.40 -14.86
CA VAL A 448 -8.87 -20.85 -16.13
C VAL A 448 -9.11 -19.35 -16.13
N VAL A 449 -8.05 -18.55 -16.24
CA VAL A 449 -8.09 -17.09 -16.31
C VAL A 449 -8.31 -16.61 -17.74
N ALA A 450 -7.65 -17.27 -18.69
CA ALA A 450 -7.75 -16.97 -20.12
C ALA A 450 -7.45 -18.21 -20.95
N ASN A 451 -8.09 -18.27 -22.13
CA ASN A 451 -7.70 -19.14 -23.23
C ASN A 451 -7.16 -18.23 -24.34
N LEU A 452 -5.92 -18.46 -24.75
CA LEU A 452 -5.19 -17.67 -25.73
C LEU A 452 -4.97 -18.52 -26.97
N LEU A 453 -4.93 -17.88 -28.14
CA LEU A 453 -4.62 -18.57 -29.38
C LEU A 453 -3.22 -19.17 -29.34
N HIS A 454 -3.04 -20.27 -30.07
CA HIS A 454 -1.73 -20.90 -30.18
C HIS A 454 -0.74 -19.95 -30.90
N PRO A 455 0.50 -19.78 -30.40
CA PRO A 455 1.51 -18.92 -31.02
C PRO A 455 1.71 -19.13 -32.53
N TYR A 456 1.68 -20.38 -33.03
CA TYR A 456 1.77 -20.67 -34.46
C TYR A 456 0.62 -20.09 -35.30
N GLN A 457 -0.60 -20.00 -34.75
CA GLN A 457 -1.74 -19.41 -35.47
C GLN A 457 -1.52 -17.89 -35.66
N ILE A 458 -1.06 -17.21 -34.62
CA ILE A 458 -0.76 -15.78 -34.66
C ILE A 458 0.47 -15.53 -35.54
N ALA A 459 1.52 -16.35 -35.41
CA ALA A 459 2.71 -16.27 -36.24
C ALA A 459 2.42 -16.45 -37.73
N ASN A 460 1.52 -17.35 -38.11
CA ASN A 460 1.08 -17.50 -39.50
C ASN A 460 0.35 -16.26 -40.02
N SER A 461 -0.50 -15.64 -39.18
CA SER A 461 -1.19 -14.40 -39.53
C SER A 461 -0.21 -13.24 -39.70
N ALA A 462 0.77 -13.12 -38.79
CA ALA A 462 1.83 -12.13 -38.87
C ALA A 462 2.75 -12.33 -40.07
N LYS A 463 3.16 -13.57 -40.36
CA LYS A 463 3.90 -13.94 -41.57
C LYS A 463 3.19 -13.44 -42.82
N ASN A 464 1.92 -13.78 -43.00
CA ASN A 464 1.15 -13.39 -44.17
C ASN A 464 1.03 -11.87 -44.32
N LEU A 465 0.88 -11.14 -43.20
CA LEU A 465 0.83 -9.69 -43.21
C LEU A 465 2.17 -9.07 -43.64
N ILE A 466 3.28 -9.55 -43.09
CA ILE A 466 4.60 -8.97 -43.33
C ILE A 466 5.12 -9.32 -44.73
N GLU A 467 5.02 -10.57 -45.17
CA GLU A 467 5.46 -11.00 -46.51
C GLU A 467 4.67 -10.31 -47.64
N LYS A 468 3.45 -9.81 -47.37
CA LYS A 468 2.66 -9.02 -48.32
C LYS A 468 3.13 -7.56 -48.43
N ASN A 469 3.69 -7.01 -47.36
CA ASN A 469 3.96 -5.58 -47.23
C ASN A 469 5.47 -5.23 -47.30
N PHE A 470 6.34 -6.22 -47.19
CA PHE A 470 7.79 -6.08 -47.15
C PHE A 470 8.45 -7.15 -48.04
N ASP A 471 9.61 -6.83 -48.63
CA ASP A 471 10.35 -7.77 -49.48
C ASP A 471 11.18 -8.74 -48.60
N ILE A 472 10.48 -9.57 -47.84
CA ILE A 472 11.01 -10.65 -47.00
C ILE A 472 10.16 -11.89 -47.27
N LYS A 473 10.78 -13.05 -47.45
CA LYS A 473 10.06 -14.32 -47.65
C LYS A 473 10.57 -15.42 -46.72
N GLY A 474 9.72 -16.42 -46.53
CA GLY A 474 10.08 -17.65 -45.84
C GLY A 474 10.22 -17.47 -44.33
N LEU A 475 9.40 -16.61 -43.73
CA LEU A 475 9.43 -16.38 -42.28
C LEU A 475 8.96 -17.60 -41.51
N GLU A 476 9.69 -17.95 -40.46
CA GLU A 476 9.36 -19.03 -39.54
C GLU A 476 9.42 -18.51 -38.10
N LEU A 477 8.52 -19.01 -37.26
CA LEU A 477 8.52 -18.69 -35.83
C LEU A 477 9.72 -19.38 -35.16
N VAL A 478 10.63 -18.59 -34.58
CA VAL A 478 11.82 -19.09 -33.89
C VAL A 478 11.63 -19.08 -32.37
N ASP A 479 10.97 -18.05 -31.85
CA ASP A 479 10.74 -17.88 -30.42
C ASP A 479 9.44 -17.13 -30.15
N PHE A 480 8.86 -17.33 -28.97
CA PHE A 480 7.68 -16.60 -28.51
C PHE A 480 7.68 -16.44 -27.00
N LYS A 481 7.03 -15.37 -26.52
CA LYS A 481 6.91 -15.11 -25.09
C LYS A 481 5.61 -14.42 -24.74
N PHE A 482 4.92 -14.93 -23.73
CA PHE A 482 3.75 -14.29 -23.15
C PHE A 482 4.13 -13.34 -22.01
N TYR A 483 3.41 -12.22 -21.92
CA TYR A 483 3.46 -11.23 -20.85
C TYR A 483 2.03 -10.93 -20.38
N ASP A 484 1.86 -10.71 -19.07
CA ASP A 484 0.59 -10.27 -18.45
C ASP A 484 -0.65 -11.06 -18.93
N ALA A 485 -0.48 -12.38 -19.09
CA ALA A 485 -1.50 -13.34 -19.53
C ALA A 485 -2.16 -13.10 -20.90
N THR A 486 -1.85 -12.02 -21.62
CA THR A 486 -2.53 -11.68 -22.89
C THR A 486 -1.60 -11.10 -23.94
N HIS A 487 -0.46 -10.51 -23.59
CA HIS A 487 0.45 -9.95 -24.59
C HIS A 487 1.39 -11.03 -25.08
N LEU A 488 1.50 -11.18 -26.40
CA LEU A 488 2.36 -12.17 -27.04
C LEU A 488 3.41 -11.47 -27.89
N GLU A 489 4.66 -11.72 -27.59
CA GLU A 489 5.80 -11.34 -28.42
C GLU A 489 6.24 -12.55 -29.25
N LEU A 490 6.32 -12.39 -30.56
CA LEU A 490 6.78 -13.40 -31.51
C LEU A 490 8.06 -12.93 -32.20
N LEU A 491 9.04 -13.82 -32.31
CA LEU A 491 10.23 -13.61 -33.12
C LEU A 491 10.16 -14.51 -34.35
N LEU A 492 10.04 -13.90 -35.52
CA LEU A 492 10.08 -14.60 -36.80
C LEU A 492 11.41 -14.30 -37.51
N GLU A 493 12.04 -15.31 -38.07
CA GLU A 493 13.28 -15.15 -38.85
C GLU A 493 13.18 -15.84 -40.21
N SER A 494 13.92 -15.30 -41.17
CA SER A 494 14.22 -15.95 -42.44
C SER A 494 15.63 -15.55 -42.91
N VAL A 495 16.05 -16.09 -44.06
CA VAL A 495 17.31 -15.68 -44.72
C VAL A 495 17.27 -14.19 -45.11
N ASP A 496 16.09 -13.66 -45.39
CA ASP A 496 15.88 -12.30 -45.85
C ASP A 496 15.79 -11.28 -44.71
N GLY A 497 15.58 -11.70 -43.46
CA GLY A 497 15.46 -10.78 -42.33
C GLY A 497 14.89 -11.36 -41.05
N LYS A 498 14.70 -10.50 -40.06
CA LYS A 498 14.11 -10.82 -38.75
C LYS A 498 12.98 -9.86 -38.45
N ILE A 499 11.95 -10.36 -37.79
CA ILE A 499 10.77 -9.59 -37.42
C ILE A 499 10.40 -9.89 -35.98
N LYS A 500 10.16 -8.83 -35.24
CA LYS A 500 9.57 -8.90 -33.92
C LYS A 500 8.12 -8.42 -33.99
N VAL A 501 7.18 -9.24 -33.55
CA VAL A 501 5.74 -8.94 -33.60
C VAL A 501 5.18 -8.96 -32.19
N ASN A 502 4.48 -7.90 -31.82
CA ASN A 502 3.70 -7.82 -30.59
C ASN A 502 2.22 -7.97 -30.94
N ALA A 503 1.54 -8.92 -30.33
CA ALA A 503 0.14 -9.23 -30.59
C ALA A 503 -0.66 -9.43 -29.29
N ASP A 504 -1.97 -9.25 -29.39
CA ASP A 504 -2.91 -9.72 -28.37
C ASP A 504 -3.09 -11.23 -28.55
N GLY A 505 -2.66 -12.01 -27.57
CA GLY A 505 -2.74 -13.46 -27.55
C GLY A 505 -4.17 -14.00 -27.49
N LYS A 506 -5.15 -13.21 -27.06
CA LYS A 506 -6.55 -13.62 -27.00
C LYS A 506 -7.26 -13.45 -28.34
N THR A 507 -7.07 -12.30 -29.00
CA THR A 507 -7.74 -12.02 -30.29
C THR A 507 -6.89 -12.41 -31.49
N GLY A 508 -5.56 -12.44 -31.33
CA GLY A 508 -4.60 -12.59 -32.41
C GLY A 508 -4.28 -11.27 -33.14
N ASP A 509 -4.80 -10.14 -32.67
CA ASP A 509 -4.59 -8.84 -33.30
C ASP A 509 -3.14 -8.39 -33.13
N ILE A 510 -2.52 -7.94 -34.22
CA ILE A 510 -1.15 -7.43 -34.21
C ILE A 510 -1.18 -5.98 -33.73
N ILE A 511 -0.53 -5.72 -32.60
CA ILE A 511 -0.46 -4.40 -31.95
C ILE A 511 0.65 -3.57 -32.60
N ASP A 512 1.83 -4.16 -32.73
CA ASP A 512 3.01 -3.50 -33.28
C ASP A 512 3.98 -4.54 -33.89
N TYR A 513 4.84 -4.11 -34.80
CA TYR A 513 5.86 -4.96 -35.37
C TYR A 513 7.10 -4.16 -35.80
N PHE A 514 8.27 -4.78 -35.68
CA PHE A 514 9.54 -4.24 -36.13
C PHE A 514 10.13 -5.18 -37.19
N VAL A 515 10.45 -4.63 -38.36
CA VAL A 515 10.99 -5.38 -39.52
C VAL A 515 12.44 -4.98 -39.77
N GLU A 516 13.32 -5.98 -39.87
CA GLU A 516 14.72 -5.78 -40.20
C GLU A 516 15.16 -6.76 -41.30
N ILE A 517 15.40 -6.25 -42.51
CA ILE A 517 15.98 -7.03 -43.61
C ILE A 517 17.43 -7.42 -43.29
N SER A 518 17.88 -8.53 -43.84
CA SER A 518 19.26 -9.02 -43.70
C SER A 518 20.23 -8.15 -44.53
N PRO A 519 21.53 -8.11 -44.17
CA PRO A 519 22.53 -7.42 -44.97
C PRO A 519 22.62 -7.93 -46.41
N GLN A 520 22.34 -9.22 -46.65
CA GLN A 520 22.30 -9.81 -47.98
C GLN A 520 21.11 -9.26 -48.78
N LYS A 521 19.93 -9.21 -48.17
CA LYS A 521 18.73 -8.65 -48.80
C LYS A 521 18.87 -7.16 -49.08
N ALA A 522 19.50 -6.41 -48.17
CA ALA A 522 19.84 -5.01 -48.39
C ALA A 522 20.74 -4.82 -49.64
N ARG A 523 21.76 -5.67 -49.83
CA ARG A 523 22.59 -5.65 -51.04
C ARG A 523 21.77 -5.90 -52.31
N GLU A 524 20.85 -6.87 -52.26
CA GLU A 524 19.98 -7.19 -53.39
C GLU A 524 19.12 -5.97 -53.80
N ILE A 525 18.41 -5.35 -52.84
CA ILE A 525 17.56 -4.18 -53.08
C ILE A 525 18.35 -3.02 -53.68
N ILE A 526 19.55 -2.76 -53.13
CA ILE A 526 20.44 -1.70 -53.60
C ILE A 526 20.87 -1.94 -55.05
N LEU A 527 21.33 -3.15 -55.38
CA LEU A 527 21.81 -3.51 -56.71
C LEU A 527 20.69 -3.61 -57.75
N GLN A 528 19.47 -3.94 -57.33
CA GLN A 528 18.28 -3.93 -58.21
C GLN A 528 17.99 -2.50 -58.73
N LYS A 529 18.13 -1.47 -57.88
CA LYS A 529 17.94 -0.07 -58.29
C LYS A 529 19.16 0.50 -59.01
N TYR A 530 20.36 0.25 -58.49
CA TYR A 530 21.63 0.74 -59.05
C TYR A 530 22.34 -0.34 -59.86
N LYS A 531 21.69 -0.79 -60.94
CA LYS A 531 22.27 -1.80 -61.84
C LYS A 531 23.60 -1.33 -62.41
N GLY A 532 24.61 -2.19 -62.40
CA GLY A 532 25.96 -1.89 -62.90
C GLY A 532 26.87 -1.14 -61.91
N TRP A 533 26.43 -0.94 -60.66
CA TRP A 533 27.27 -0.47 -59.57
C TRP A 533 27.75 -1.63 -58.70
N GLU A 534 28.90 -1.49 -58.08
CA GLU A 534 29.47 -2.43 -57.11
C GLU A 534 29.37 -1.84 -55.70
N ILE A 535 28.91 -2.61 -54.72
CA ILE A 535 28.89 -2.16 -53.30
C ILE A 535 30.27 -2.40 -52.70
N LYS A 536 31.02 -1.33 -52.41
CA LYS A 536 32.33 -1.41 -51.74
C LYS A 536 32.18 -1.56 -50.23
N LYS A 537 31.18 -0.89 -49.65
CA LYS A 537 30.97 -0.89 -48.20
C LYS A 537 29.49 -0.90 -47.89
N LEU A 538 29.10 -1.70 -46.89
CA LEU A 538 27.75 -1.72 -46.32
C LEU A 538 27.89 -1.73 -44.79
N GLU A 539 27.42 -0.68 -44.15
CA GLU A 539 27.40 -0.52 -42.70
C GLU A 539 25.98 -0.58 -42.17
N LYS A 540 25.79 -1.31 -41.07
CA LYS A 540 24.52 -1.43 -40.36
C LYS A 540 24.50 -0.44 -39.21
N GLU A 541 23.62 0.55 -39.27
CA GLU A 541 23.34 1.49 -38.16
C GLU A 541 22.01 1.14 -37.47
N ASN A 542 21.51 2.00 -36.58
CA ASN A 542 20.29 1.73 -35.80
C ASN A 542 19.06 1.51 -36.71
N GLU A 543 18.72 2.50 -37.54
CA GLU A 543 17.49 2.49 -38.36
C GLU A 543 17.75 2.24 -39.86
N VAL A 544 19.01 2.32 -40.29
CA VAL A 544 19.39 2.30 -41.71
C VAL A 544 20.63 1.46 -41.98
N TYR A 545 20.73 0.97 -43.20
CA TYR A 545 21.96 0.52 -43.83
C TYR A 545 22.57 1.67 -44.64
N LYS A 546 23.83 2.01 -44.38
CA LYS A 546 24.59 2.94 -45.22
C LYS A 546 25.46 2.16 -46.18
N ALA A 547 25.35 2.47 -47.47
CA ALA A 547 26.16 1.81 -48.49
C ALA A 547 26.97 2.82 -49.31
N GLU A 548 28.21 2.44 -49.60
CA GLU A 548 29.06 3.13 -50.58
C GLU A 548 29.17 2.24 -51.82
N LEU A 549 28.67 2.76 -52.93
CA LEU A 549 28.69 2.13 -54.24
C LEU A 549 29.71 2.81 -55.14
N GLU A 550 30.25 2.04 -56.07
CA GLU A 550 31.23 2.49 -57.04
C GLU A 550 30.89 1.93 -58.42
N ASN A 551 31.03 2.74 -59.47
CA ASN A 551 31.04 2.28 -60.86
C ASN A 551 32.27 2.85 -61.58
N ASP A 552 32.43 2.67 -62.88
CA ASP A 552 33.63 3.14 -63.60
C ASP A 552 33.92 4.64 -63.44
N LYS A 553 32.89 5.47 -63.19
CA LYS A 553 33.01 6.93 -63.20
C LYS A 553 32.87 7.61 -61.83
N SER A 554 32.13 7.00 -60.91
CA SER A 554 31.60 7.69 -59.74
C SER A 554 31.56 6.81 -58.50
N ILE A 555 31.57 7.48 -57.35
CA ILE A 555 31.28 6.94 -56.02
C ILE A 555 29.95 7.54 -55.56
N LEU A 556 29.07 6.70 -55.03
CA LEU A 556 27.72 7.05 -54.59
C LEU A 556 27.51 6.53 -53.17
N ARG A 557 27.03 7.39 -52.28
CA ARG A 557 26.65 7.03 -50.92
C ARG A 557 25.15 7.08 -50.78
N ILE A 558 24.57 6.02 -50.23
CA ILE A 558 23.13 5.90 -50.05
C ILE A 558 22.80 5.42 -48.64
N SER A 559 21.54 5.65 -48.23
CA SER A 559 20.94 5.02 -47.06
C SER A 559 19.70 4.23 -47.46
N LEU A 560 19.60 3.00 -46.97
CA LEU A 560 18.41 2.13 -47.06
C LEU A 560 17.82 1.96 -45.66
N SER A 561 16.53 2.18 -45.47
CA SER A 561 15.86 1.84 -44.19
C SER A 561 15.92 0.34 -43.92
N LYS A 562 15.93 -0.06 -42.64
CA LYS A 562 15.98 -1.47 -42.25
C LYS A 562 14.77 -2.30 -42.66
N ASP A 563 13.65 -1.66 -42.99
CA ASP A 563 12.47 -2.32 -43.55
C ASP A 563 12.54 -2.47 -45.10
N GLY A 564 13.60 -1.95 -45.73
CA GLY A 564 13.83 -2.03 -47.16
C GLY A 564 13.05 -1.04 -48.04
N LYS A 565 12.21 -0.17 -47.46
CA LYS A 565 11.27 0.67 -48.24
C LYS A 565 11.85 2.00 -48.71
N ILE A 566 12.65 2.66 -47.88
CA ILE A 566 13.14 4.02 -48.14
C ILE A 566 14.60 3.93 -48.55
N LEU A 567 14.88 4.34 -49.78
CA LEU A 567 16.22 4.36 -50.35
C LEU A 567 16.60 5.76 -50.85
N ASN A 568 17.48 6.43 -50.11
CA ASN A 568 17.90 7.80 -50.37
C ASN A 568 19.35 7.87 -50.83
N GLU A 569 19.62 8.74 -51.80
CA GLU A 569 20.97 9.16 -52.16
C GLU A 569 21.44 10.24 -51.19
N LEU A 570 22.59 10.02 -50.55
CA LEU A 570 23.17 10.95 -49.58
C LEU A 570 24.23 11.85 -50.24
N ASP A 571 25.04 11.28 -51.12
CA ASP A 571 26.14 11.99 -51.79
C ASP A 571 26.58 11.26 -53.06
N ARG A 572 27.02 12.01 -54.07
CA ARG A 572 27.57 11.49 -55.32
C ARG A 572 28.75 12.32 -55.77
N GLN A 573 29.84 11.64 -56.10
CA GLN A 573 31.08 12.27 -56.54
C GLN A 573 31.73 11.45 -57.66
N LEU A 574 32.49 12.11 -58.54
CA LEU A 574 33.36 11.43 -59.50
C LEU A 574 34.52 10.72 -58.80
N LYS A 575 35.14 9.75 -59.48
CA LYS A 575 36.41 9.17 -59.04
C LYS A 575 37.59 10.11 -59.30
N ILE A 576 38.63 9.99 -58.48
CA ILE A 576 39.84 10.81 -58.62
C ILE A 576 40.54 10.55 -59.96
N GLU A 577 40.50 9.33 -60.49
CA GLU A 577 41.04 8.94 -61.79
C GLU A 577 40.29 9.63 -62.93
N VAL A 578 38.97 9.66 -62.88
CA VAL A 578 38.11 10.30 -63.89
C VAL A 578 38.30 11.81 -63.90
N VAL A 579 38.42 12.41 -62.71
CA VAL A 579 38.72 13.85 -62.56
C VAL A 579 40.10 14.17 -63.12
N ARG A 580 41.08 13.29 -62.94
CA ARG A 580 42.42 13.41 -63.54
C ARG A 580 42.35 13.39 -65.06
N GLU A 581 41.65 12.41 -65.64
CA GLU A 581 41.46 12.30 -67.09
C GLU A 581 40.78 13.54 -67.68
N ILE A 582 39.73 14.05 -67.02
CA ILE A 582 39.05 15.29 -67.44
C ILE A 582 40.01 16.48 -67.42
N ALA A 583 40.81 16.60 -66.37
CA ALA A 583 41.79 17.67 -66.24
C ALA A 583 42.91 17.56 -67.29
N GLU A 584 43.46 16.37 -67.52
CA GLU A 584 44.50 16.12 -68.54
C GLU A 584 43.98 16.44 -69.93
N LYS A 585 42.79 15.95 -70.28
CA LYS A 585 42.15 16.24 -71.56
C LYS A 585 41.90 17.74 -71.76
N PHE A 586 41.43 18.44 -70.72
CA PHE A 586 41.24 19.89 -70.80
C PHE A 586 42.56 20.65 -71.04
N LEU A 587 43.65 20.24 -70.39
CA LEU A 587 44.96 20.86 -70.58
C LEU A 587 45.53 20.60 -71.98
N GLU A 588 45.37 19.37 -72.49
CA GLU A 588 45.75 18.99 -73.85
C GLU A 588 44.97 19.79 -74.90
N GLU A 589 43.64 19.89 -74.77
CA GLU A 589 42.79 20.70 -75.67
C GLU A 589 43.17 22.19 -75.66
N LYS A 590 43.73 22.69 -74.57
CA LYS A 590 44.24 24.06 -74.44
C LYS A 590 45.70 24.22 -74.88
N GLY A 591 46.36 23.15 -75.32
CA GLY A 591 47.76 23.15 -75.73
C GLY A 591 48.72 23.45 -74.58
N ILE A 592 48.39 23.01 -73.36
CA ILE A 592 49.18 23.28 -72.15
C ILE A 592 49.89 22.00 -71.72
N PRO A 593 51.19 21.83 -72.02
CA PRO A 593 51.96 20.69 -71.53
C PRO A 593 52.22 20.84 -70.03
N ALA A 594 51.44 20.14 -69.19
CA ALA A 594 51.54 20.23 -67.74
C ALA A 594 51.27 18.90 -67.04
N THR A 595 51.85 18.74 -65.85
CA THR A 595 51.60 17.60 -64.96
C THR A 595 50.69 18.00 -63.80
N ILE A 596 49.70 17.17 -63.50
CA ILE A 596 48.84 17.35 -62.32
C ILE A 596 49.64 17.04 -61.05
N LYS A 597 49.67 17.98 -60.11
CA LYS A 597 50.37 17.86 -58.83
C LYS A 597 49.46 17.46 -57.68
N GLU A 598 48.22 17.92 -57.70
CA GLU A 598 47.29 17.74 -56.60
C GLU A 598 45.85 17.69 -57.12
N ILE A 599 45.07 16.71 -56.64
CA ILE A 599 43.62 16.63 -56.82
C ILE A 599 43.01 16.51 -55.43
N LYS A 600 42.14 17.45 -55.06
CA LYS A 600 41.45 17.46 -53.76
C LYS A 600 39.96 17.71 -53.94
N LEU A 601 39.14 16.97 -53.20
CA LEU A 601 37.71 17.18 -53.14
C LEU A 601 37.33 17.97 -51.89
N ASN A 602 36.77 19.17 -52.11
CA ASN A 602 36.05 19.91 -51.06
C ASN A 602 34.56 19.93 -51.44
N GLU A 603 34.00 21.10 -51.78
CA GLU A 603 32.66 21.20 -52.41
C GLU A 603 32.69 20.68 -53.85
N ASN A 604 33.71 21.08 -54.61
CA ASN A 604 34.02 20.65 -55.97
C ASN A 604 35.48 20.14 -56.02
N TRP A 605 35.84 19.44 -57.10
CA TRP A 605 37.19 18.95 -57.31
C TRP A 605 38.14 20.10 -57.67
N LYS A 606 39.22 20.27 -56.91
CA LYS A 606 40.29 21.21 -57.18
C LYS A 606 41.50 20.48 -57.71
N VAL A 607 41.93 20.82 -58.92
CA VAL A 607 43.06 20.19 -59.61
C VAL A 607 44.14 21.24 -59.86
N LYS A 608 45.31 21.07 -59.24
CA LYS A 608 46.47 21.93 -59.49
C LYS A 608 47.43 21.28 -60.47
N PHE A 609 47.88 22.03 -61.46
CA PHE A 609 48.81 21.56 -62.48
C PHE A 609 50.00 22.51 -62.63
N VAL A 610 51.14 21.96 -63.04
CA VAL A 610 52.38 22.70 -63.30
C VAL A 610 52.99 22.17 -64.59
N GLY A 611 53.20 23.06 -65.56
CA GLY A 611 53.95 22.82 -66.79
C GLY A 611 55.19 23.71 -66.88
N GLU A 612 55.95 23.57 -67.96
CA GLU A 612 57.16 24.38 -68.22
C GLU A 612 56.80 25.86 -68.40
N GLU A 613 55.78 26.14 -69.21
CA GLU A 613 55.38 27.52 -69.52
C GLU A 613 54.21 28.04 -68.66
N ARG A 614 53.36 27.14 -68.16
CA ARG A 614 52.11 27.52 -67.48
C ARG A 614 51.85 26.74 -66.21
N VAL A 615 51.24 27.40 -65.23
CA VAL A 615 50.83 26.84 -63.93
C VAL A 615 49.42 27.32 -63.60
N GLY A 616 48.62 26.49 -62.93
CA GLY A 616 47.25 26.85 -62.64
C GLY A 616 46.45 25.90 -61.77
N GLU A 617 45.17 26.24 -61.61
CA GLU A 617 44.18 25.44 -60.90
C GLU A 617 42.90 25.33 -61.74
N LEU A 618 42.32 24.13 -61.80
CA LEU A 618 41.00 23.85 -62.36
C LEU A 618 40.03 23.52 -61.23
N LEU A 619 38.84 24.07 -61.30
CA LEU A 619 37.70 23.70 -60.45
C LEU A 619 36.72 22.88 -61.29
N ILE A 620 36.54 21.62 -60.94
CA ILE A 620 35.74 20.63 -61.68
C ILE A 620 34.52 20.24 -60.83
N GLY A 621 33.33 20.21 -61.43
CA GLY A 621 32.08 19.88 -60.74
C GLY A 621 32.14 18.51 -60.05
N ARG A 622 31.69 18.44 -58.79
CA ARG A 622 31.77 17.25 -57.91
C ARG A 622 31.27 15.96 -58.58
N SER A 623 30.13 16.03 -59.25
CA SER A 623 29.44 14.90 -59.87
C SER A 623 29.29 15.04 -61.40
N SER A 624 29.27 16.26 -61.93
CA SER A 624 29.08 16.53 -63.36
C SER A 624 30.35 16.35 -64.19
N GLY A 625 31.52 16.63 -63.61
CA GLY A 625 32.78 16.66 -64.36
C GLY A 625 32.98 17.89 -65.23
N GLU A 626 32.09 18.88 -65.15
CA GLU A 626 32.22 20.14 -65.90
C GLU A 626 33.33 21.02 -65.30
N ILE A 627 34.11 21.69 -66.15
CA ILE A 627 35.09 22.68 -65.71
C ILE A 627 34.33 23.96 -65.32
N LEU A 628 34.18 24.19 -64.03
CA LEU A 628 33.50 25.37 -63.48
C LEU A 628 34.38 26.62 -63.52
N LYS A 629 35.70 26.45 -63.33
CA LYS A 629 36.68 27.54 -63.35
C LYS A 629 38.05 27.04 -63.82
N SER A 630 38.76 27.85 -64.60
CA SER A 630 40.13 27.59 -65.03
C SER A 630 41.02 28.81 -64.82
N ASP A 631 41.91 28.77 -63.83
CA ASP A 631 42.90 29.82 -63.58
C ASP A 631 44.26 29.36 -64.10
N VAL A 632 44.65 29.84 -65.28
CA VAL A 632 45.88 29.46 -65.98
C VAL A 632 46.80 30.69 -66.10
N PHE A 633 48.04 30.56 -65.63
CA PHE A 633 49.03 31.63 -65.60
C PHE A 633 50.37 31.18 -66.19
N LEU A 634 51.16 32.10 -66.72
CA LEU A 634 52.55 31.88 -67.11
C LEU A 634 53.42 31.58 -65.88
N THR A 635 54.42 30.73 -66.06
CA THR A 635 55.44 30.48 -65.03
C THR A 635 56.35 31.70 -64.86
N GLU A 636 56.94 31.82 -63.67
CA GLU A 636 57.91 32.89 -63.38
C GLU A 636 59.09 32.88 -64.38
N ILE A 637 59.53 31.69 -64.79
CA ILE A 637 60.61 31.49 -65.76
C ILE A 637 60.23 32.09 -67.12
N VAL A 638 59.03 31.80 -67.66
CA VAL A 638 58.62 32.35 -68.95
C VAL A 638 58.45 33.87 -68.89
N ILE A 639 57.94 34.40 -67.79
CA ILE A 639 57.84 35.85 -67.58
C ILE A 639 59.23 36.49 -67.58
N GLU A 640 60.19 35.86 -66.91
CA GLU A 640 61.58 36.31 -66.87
C GLU A 640 62.23 36.31 -68.25
N GLU A 641 62.14 35.19 -68.97
CA GLU A 641 62.78 35.02 -70.28
C GLU A 641 62.15 35.92 -71.35
N SER A 642 60.82 36.00 -71.39
CA SER A 642 60.10 36.85 -72.34
C SER A 642 60.44 38.33 -72.12
N TYR A 643 60.54 38.78 -70.86
CA TYR A 643 60.90 40.16 -70.57
C TYR A 643 62.38 40.44 -70.85
N LYS A 644 63.30 39.53 -70.52
CA LYS A 644 64.72 39.66 -70.89
C LYS A 644 64.88 39.79 -72.40
N ARG A 645 64.18 38.97 -73.18
CA ARG A 645 64.19 39.02 -74.65
C ARG A 645 63.64 40.36 -75.17
N TYR A 646 62.52 40.82 -74.61
CA TYR A 646 61.95 42.12 -74.95
C TYR A 646 62.93 43.28 -74.71
N ILE A 647 63.61 43.29 -73.56
CA ILE A 647 64.60 44.33 -73.24
C ILE A 647 65.81 44.26 -74.16
N LEU A 648 66.31 43.06 -74.46
CA LEU A 648 67.38 42.85 -75.42
C LEU A 648 67.01 43.42 -76.80
N GLU A 649 65.83 43.11 -77.31
CA GLU A 649 65.37 43.56 -78.64
C GLU A 649 65.12 45.07 -78.69
N LYS A 650 64.47 45.64 -77.67
CA LYS A 650 64.08 47.06 -77.65
C LYS A 650 65.22 48.01 -77.27
N PHE A 651 66.09 47.61 -76.34
CA PHE A 651 67.12 48.47 -75.77
C PHE A 651 68.56 48.01 -76.08
N ASN A 652 68.74 46.89 -76.80
CA ASN A 652 70.03 46.32 -77.18
C ASN A 652 70.95 46.04 -75.98
N GLU A 653 70.36 45.54 -74.88
CA GLU A 653 71.03 45.26 -73.61
C GLU A 653 71.27 43.75 -73.44
N LYS A 654 72.53 43.31 -73.42
CA LYS A 654 72.90 41.89 -73.46
C LYS A 654 73.07 41.24 -72.09
N ASN A 655 73.60 41.96 -71.11
CA ASN A 655 73.87 41.43 -69.77
C ASN A 655 72.76 41.82 -68.79
N LEU A 656 71.65 41.08 -68.80
CA LEU A 656 70.50 41.33 -67.93
C LEU A 656 70.48 40.34 -66.76
N ASN A 657 70.58 40.85 -65.53
CA ASN A 657 70.37 40.07 -64.32
C ASN A 657 68.99 40.33 -63.72
N THR A 658 68.29 39.29 -63.30
CA THR A 658 67.00 39.41 -62.62
C THR A 658 67.23 39.68 -61.15
N GLU A 659 66.81 40.85 -60.68
CA GLU A 659 66.94 41.20 -59.26
C GLU A 659 65.71 40.74 -58.49
N ARG A 660 64.51 40.83 -59.10
CA ARG A 660 63.26 40.47 -58.43
C ARG A 660 62.17 40.10 -59.42
N ILE A 661 61.43 39.05 -59.09
CA ILE A 661 60.11 38.74 -59.65
C ILE A 661 59.15 38.54 -58.47
N VAL A 662 57.99 39.19 -58.49
CA VAL A 662 56.91 38.98 -57.51
C VAL A 662 55.62 38.72 -58.25
N VAL A 663 54.99 37.57 -57.99
CA VAL A 663 53.76 37.15 -58.66
C VAL A 663 52.54 37.44 -57.79
N TYR A 664 51.63 38.26 -58.30
CA TYR A 664 50.35 38.56 -57.66
C TYR A 664 49.21 37.77 -58.35
N LYS A 665 49.10 36.47 -58.05
CA LYS A 665 48.15 35.55 -58.73
C LYS A 665 46.70 36.03 -58.72
N GLU A 666 46.22 36.53 -57.58
CA GLU A 666 44.84 37.04 -57.44
C GLU A 666 44.58 38.30 -58.26
N LYS A 667 45.61 39.12 -58.48
CA LYS A 667 45.52 40.35 -59.28
C LYS A 667 45.88 40.13 -60.75
N GLY A 668 46.31 38.92 -61.13
CA GLY A 668 46.59 38.53 -62.51
C GLY A 668 47.85 39.14 -63.13
N TYR A 669 48.78 39.71 -62.35
CA TYR A 669 50.03 40.28 -62.89
C TYR A 669 51.27 39.88 -62.07
N ALA A 670 52.43 39.86 -62.72
CA ALA A 670 53.75 39.79 -62.11
C ALA A 670 54.43 41.17 -62.18
N VAL A 671 55.32 41.43 -61.23
CA VAL A 671 56.24 42.57 -61.31
C VAL A 671 57.66 42.05 -61.38
N ILE A 672 58.40 42.50 -62.39
CA ILE A 672 59.78 42.10 -62.65
C ILE A 672 60.72 43.30 -62.65
N LYS A 673 61.90 43.11 -62.07
CA LYS A 673 63.00 44.07 -62.06
C LYS A 673 64.25 43.40 -62.65
N LEU A 674 64.71 43.93 -63.78
CA LEU A 674 65.95 43.51 -64.44
C LEU A 674 67.01 44.62 -64.33
N VAL A 675 68.27 44.23 -64.16
CA VAL A 675 69.41 45.13 -64.09
C VAL A 675 70.33 44.85 -65.28
N GLY A 676 70.43 45.81 -66.20
CA GLY A 676 71.36 45.80 -67.34
C GLY A 676 72.63 46.61 -67.08
N ASP A 677 73.57 46.66 -68.03
CA ASP A 677 74.83 47.43 -67.94
C ASP A 677 74.63 48.95 -67.89
N LYS A 678 73.60 49.47 -68.58
CA LYS A 678 73.30 50.89 -68.74
C LYS A 678 72.15 51.35 -67.85
N SER A 679 71.11 50.51 -67.69
CA SER A 679 69.85 50.87 -67.03
C SER A 679 69.27 49.74 -66.19
N ILE A 680 68.33 50.07 -65.30
CA ILE A 680 67.44 49.18 -64.57
C ILE A 680 66.05 49.27 -65.22
N TYR A 681 65.42 48.12 -65.40
CA TYR A 681 64.15 47.94 -66.09
C TYR A 681 63.12 47.37 -65.13
N TYR A 682 61.96 48.01 -65.07
CA TYR A 682 60.82 47.58 -64.27
C TYR A 682 59.65 47.32 -65.19
N ALA A 683 58.97 46.19 -65.04
CA ALA A 683 57.71 45.94 -65.72
C ALA A 683 56.68 45.28 -64.81
N LYS A 684 55.43 45.63 -65.08
CA LYS A 684 54.26 44.91 -64.63
C LYS A 684 53.74 44.11 -65.82
N ILE A 685 53.67 42.79 -65.69
CA ILE A 685 53.39 41.86 -66.80
C ILE A 685 52.12 41.08 -66.47
N ASP A 686 51.18 41.02 -67.40
CA ASP A 686 49.97 40.22 -67.28
C ASP A 686 50.31 38.72 -67.25
N LEU A 687 49.86 38.01 -66.21
CA LEU A 687 50.19 36.60 -66.00
C LEU A 687 49.52 35.66 -67.01
N ARG A 688 48.46 36.09 -67.71
CA ARG A 688 47.71 35.22 -68.64
C ARG A 688 48.25 35.30 -70.05
N SER A 689 48.66 36.49 -70.47
CA SER A 689 49.07 36.81 -71.84
C SER A 689 50.55 37.12 -72.00
N GLY A 690 51.27 37.41 -70.91
CA GLY A 690 52.67 37.87 -70.97
C GLY A 690 52.83 39.31 -71.48
N LYS A 691 51.72 40.04 -71.67
CA LYS A 691 51.76 41.44 -72.11
C LYS A 691 52.29 42.33 -71.00
N ILE A 692 53.21 43.22 -71.36
CA ILE A 692 53.69 44.27 -70.46
C ILE A 692 52.56 45.30 -70.31
N LEU A 693 52.04 45.42 -69.10
CA LEU A 693 50.98 46.35 -68.72
C LEU A 693 51.54 47.74 -68.43
N GLU A 694 52.67 47.79 -67.73
CA GLU A 694 53.41 49.02 -67.42
C GLU A 694 54.91 48.73 -67.49
N GLU A 695 55.69 49.68 -68.00
CA GLU A 695 57.15 49.61 -68.08
C GLU A 695 57.77 50.95 -67.72
N ASP A 696 58.85 50.90 -66.93
CA ASP A 696 59.68 52.06 -66.60
C ASP A 696 61.17 51.72 -66.67
N THR A 697 61.98 52.68 -67.15
CA THR A 697 63.44 52.54 -67.27
C THR A 697 64.20 53.60 -66.49
N LEU A 698 65.36 53.21 -65.96
CA LEU A 698 66.20 54.04 -65.10
C LEU A 698 67.70 53.89 -65.41
N PRO A 699 68.41 54.94 -65.85
CA PRO A 699 69.85 54.87 -66.08
C PRO A 699 70.65 54.64 -64.77
N LYS A 700 71.76 53.89 -64.83
CA LYS A 700 72.57 53.52 -63.66
C LYS A 700 73.38 54.67 -63.04
N LYS A 701 73.72 55.71 -63.82
CA LYS A 701 74.60 56.82 -63.40
C LYS A 701 73.89 58.18 -63.53
N GLY A 702 74.04 59.05 -62.53
CA GLY A 702 73.48 60.41 -62.48
C GLY A 702 72.79 60.76 -61.17
N LEU A 703 72.78 62.04 -60.78
CA LEU A 703 72.20 62.51 -59.51
C LEU A 703 70.66 62.37 -59.48
N MET A 704 70.00 62.67 -60.60
CA MET A 704 68.55 62.46 -60.81
C MET A 704 68.15 60.97 -60.79
N ALA A 705 69.06 60.06 -61.14
CA ALA A 705 68.77 58.63 -61.16
C ALA A 705 68.56 58.05 -59.75
N LYS A 706 69.22 58.61 -58.71
CA LYS A 706 69.04 58.16 -57.32
C LYS A 706 67.62 58.46 -56.79
N ILE A 707 67.05 59.63 -57.13
CA ILE A 707 65.70 60.02 -56.69
C ILE A 707 64.64 59.20 -57.43
N LYS A 708 64.78 59.07 -58.75
CA LYS A 708 63.85 58.28 -59.58
C LYS A 708 63.88 56.78 -59.22
N LYS A 709 65.03 56.26 -58.75
CA LYS A 709 65.14 54.90 -58.21
C LYS A 709 64.17 54.63 -57.07
N ILE A 710 64.10 55.53 -56.09
CA ILE A 710 63.24 55.37 -54.90
C ILE A 710 61.75 55.37 -55.30
N GLN A 711 61.36 56.23 -56.24
CA GLN A 711 60.00 56.31 -56.75
C GLN A 711 59.58 55.03 -57.51
N LEU A 712 60.44 54.52 -58.39
CA LEU A 712 60.16 53.29 -59.14
C LEU A 712 60.18 52.05 -58.24
N GLU A 713 61.07 51.99 -57.25
CA GLU A 713 61.07 50.90 -56.27
C GLU A 713 59.79 50.89 -55.43
N ALA A 714 59.19 52.05 -55.11
CA ALA A 714 57.90 52.11 -54.43
C ALA A 714 56.72 51.70 -55.34
N LYS A 715 56.74 52.10 -56.63
CA LYS A 715 55.69 51.79 -57.61
C LYS A 715 55.61 50.28 -57.94
N TYR A 716 56.75 49.60 -58.00
CA TYR A 716 56.88 48.21 -58.45
C TYR A 716 57.22 47.22 -57.32
N LYS A 717 57.10 47.62 -56.05
CA LYS A 717 57.16 46.71 -54.89
C LYS A 717 55.82 46.01 -54.73
#